data_AF-D3GYF1-F1
#
_entry.id   AF-D3GYF1-F1
#
_cell.length_a   1.000
_cell.length_b   1.000
_cell.length_c   1.000
_cell.angle_alpha   90.00
_cell.angle_beta   90.00
_cell.angle_gamma   90.00
#
_symmetry.space_group_name_H-M   'P 1'
#
loop_
_entity.id
_entity.type
_entity.pdbx_description
1 polymer ?
#
loop_
_entity_poly.entity_id
_entity_poly.type
_entity_poly.pdbx_seq_one_letter_code
_entity_poly.pdbx_strand_id
1 'polypeptide(L)'
;MAKVADGIRYAERVVAGEIVAGEFVRLACQRFLDDLKYGEKRGIYFSEPRAQHILNFYKFVPHVKGALAGQPIELMDWHVFILINIFGFVIPLVNEETGEVVMRSDGSGRPVMVRRFRTAYNEVARKNAKSTLSSGIGLYMTGADSEGGAEVYSAATTRDQARIVFEDAKNMVRKARSTLGRLFDFNKLAIYQEQSASKFEPLSSDANNLDGLNIHCAIIDELHAHKTRDVWDVLETATGARLQSLLFGITTAGFNKEGICYEQRDYAIKVLRGYNSDVEGAVKDDSYFAIIYTLDEGDDPFDETVWQKANPGLGICKRWDDLRRLAKKAKEQVSARVNFFTKKVTSRRNNSATCPDFFSNQMKEKDFFLVRRFCFFWKVLAVFIICVLHCVLQKRVINHMALNKLSDKKLRSLLGRRSERQETIADGNGLSVRVSKYGCVSFVFFYRLAGRETAPIWLTLGKYPDLSLKSAREMRDQCRTWLAEGRDPRIQIKIEREATLQPVTVREALEYWLDNYAMDKRRGAEHIRQCFGKHIYPVIGHVPLSDCSISMWIKCFDKIKKVAPVQAGALLRISKQALKFCRVRKYAISHEIDDLEVCDVGKKSARRSRVLTDDEIRDLWRSINTDYDNHELSYENRIILRFLVVFGCRLSEVLLSSWVEWDFDKKLWRVPADHSKNGREIIRPIPDGMFNWLVTLKKITGNKENVIGFDMRQCTASVTIGKTWKRMKHSEKWTAHDMRRVFATKLSDHGFEHNVVEQLLGHTLGGVAGVYNRSQYMDRKKEAMNWWYDYLNKQISGDSNDSNSYA
;
A
#
# COMPACT_ATOMS: atom_id res chain seq x y z
N MET A 1 -22.28 -9.35 32.40
CA MET A 1 -21.07 -10.03 31.87
C MET A 1 -21.51 -10.97 30.77
N ALA A 2 -20.81 -10.97 29.63
CA ALA A 2 -21.13 -11.86 28.51
C ALA A 2 -20.93 -13.33 28.88
N LYS A 3 -21.96 -14.13 28.59
CA LYS A 3 -22.00 -15.58 28.76
C LYS A 3 -22.24 -16.25 27.41
N VAL A 4 -21.83 -17.51 27.28
CA VAL A 4 -22.10 -18.32 26.09
C VAL A 4 -23.61 -18.37 25.77
N ALA A 5 -24.45 -18.47 26.81
CA ALA A 5 -25.91 -18.43 26.69
C ALA A 5 -26.44 -17.15 26.00
N ASP A 6 -25.72 -16.03 26.05
CA ASP A 6 -26.14 -14.78 25.39
C ASP A 6 -26.02 -14.91 23.87
N GLY A 7 -24.96 -15.54 23.37
CA GLY A 7 -24.79 -15.81 21.94
C GLY A 7 -25.71 -16.91 21.42
N ILE A 8 -26.02 -17.93 22.23
CA ILE A 8 -27.02 -18.94 21.89
C ILE A 8 -28.40 -18.29 21.76
N ARG A 9 -28.80 -17.50 22.76
CA ARG A 9 -30.09 -16.78 22.74
C ARG A 9 -30.16 -15.78 21.58
N TYR A 10 -29.05 -15.14 21.21
CA TYR A 10 -29.01 -14.30 20.00
C TYR A 10 -29.40 -15.11 18.75
N ALA A 11 -28.81 -16.30 18.57
CA ALA A 11 -29.10 -17.15 17.42
C ALA A 11 -30.57 -17.60 17.40
N GLU A 12 -31.10 -18.03 18.54
CA GLU A 12 -32.51 -18.42 18.71
C GLU A 12 -33.46 -17.27 18.32
N ARG A 13 -33.21 -16.06 18.85
CA ARG A 13 -34.05 -14.89 18.59
C ARG A 13 -33.96 -14.38 17.15
N VAL A 14 -32.81 -14.52 16.51
CA VAL A 14 -32.64 -14.21 15.07
C VAL A 14 -33.44 -15.20 14.20
N VAL A 15 -33.36 -16.49 14.51
CA VAL A 15 -34.10 -17.54 13.78
C VAL A 15 -35.60 -17.42 14.02
N ALA A 16 -36.03 -17.10 15.24
CA ALA A 16 -37.43 -16.85 15.60
C ALA A 16 -37.99 -15.55 14.99
N GLY A 17 -37.14 -14.68 14.43
CA GLY A 17 -37.57 -13.41 13.84
C GLY A 17 -37.81 -12.27 14.85
N GLU A 18 -37.45 -12.46 16.13
CA GLU A 18 -37.55 -11.42 17.16
C GLU A 18 -36.51 -10.30 16.97
N ILE A 19 -35.34 -10.65 16.40
CA ILE A 19 -34.29 -9.69 16.03
C ILE A 19 -34.34 -9.49 14.51
N VAL A 20 -34.46 -8.22 14.09
CA VAL A 20 -34.47 -7.85 12.67
C VAL A 20 -33.08 -8.11 12.06
N ALA A 21 -32.98 -9.18 11.28
CA ALA A 21 -31.75 -9.66 10.66
C ALA A 21 -31.98 -10.04 9.18
N GLY A 22 -30.93 -9.92 8.36
CA GLY A 22 -30.98 -10.34 6.95
C GLY A 22 -30.86 -11.85 6.77
N GLU A 23 -31.13 -12.34 5.57
CA GLU A 23 -31.08 -13.76 5.16
C GLU A 23 -29.79 -14.44 5.64
N PHE A 24 -28.63 -13.85 5.32
CA PHE A 24 -27.34 -14.46 5.61
C PHE A 24 -27.03 -14.57 7.11
N VAL A 25 -27.52 -13.64 7.93
CA VAL A 25 -27.36 -13.71 9.39
C VAL A 25 -28.27 -14.80 9.96
N ARG A 26 -29.51 -14.92 9.45
CA ARG A 26 -30.43 -16.01 9.82
C ARG A 26 -29.85 -17.38 9.47
N LEU A 27 -29.28 -17.53 8.26
CA LEU A 27 -28.61 -18.78 7.84
C LEU A 27 -27.41 -19.11 8.74
N ALA A 28 -26.59 -18.14 9.11
CA ALA A 28 -25.46 -18.35 10.03
C ALA A 28 -25.94 -18.78 11.43
N CYS A 29 -27.01 -18.16 11.94
CA CYS A 29 -27.61 -18.53 13.23
C CYS A 29 -28.25 -19.92 13.18
N GLN A 30 -28.93 -20.27 12.09
CA GLN A 30 -29.50 -21.60 11.90
C GLN A 30 -28.40 -22.66 11.84
N ARG A 31 -27.33 -22.44 11.05
CA ARG A 31 -26.16 -23.33 11.00
C ARG A 31 -25.57 -23.56 12.40
N PHE A 32 -25.43 -22.50 13.19
CA PHE A 32 -24.94 -22.60 14.57
C PHE A 32 -25.84 -23.50 15.44
N LEU A 33 -27.15 -23.32 15.41
CA LEU A 33 -28.10 -24.14 16.18
C LEU A 33 -28.13 -25.60 15.69
N ASP A 34 -28.05 -25.82 14.39
CA ASP A 34 -27.97 -27.15 13.79
C ASP A 34 -26.66 -27.86 14.16
N ASP A 35 -25.54 -27.12 14.20
CA ASP A 35 -24.25 -27.63 14.66
C ASP A 35 -24.28 -27.97 16.17
N LEU A 36 -24.96 -27.17 17.00
CA LEU A 36 -25.15 -27.50 18.42
C LEU A 36 -25.97 -28.77 18.60
N LYS A 37 -27.00 -28.98 17.78
CA LYS A 37 -27.94 -30.09 17.93
C LYS A 37 -27.47 -31.38 17.26
N TYR A 38 -26.81 -31.26 16.11
CA TYR A 38 -26.48 -32.38 15.23
C TYR A 38 -25.01 -32.44 14.84
N GLY A 39 -24.17 -31.50 15.30
CA GLY A 39 -22.75 -31.44 14.95
C GLY A 39 -21.97 -32.68 15.34
N GLU A 40 -22.30 -33.32 16.48
CA GLU A 40 -21.58 -34.51 16.95
C GLU A 40 -21.64 -35.66 15.95
N LYS A 41 -22.75 -35.79 15.21
CA LYS A 41 -22.91 -36.79 14.13
C LYS A 41 -21.91 -36.59 12.98
N ARG A 42 -21.35 -35.38 12.87
CA ARG A 42 -20.32 -35.00 11.89
C ARG A 42 -18.93 -34.84 12.53
N GLY A 43 -18.76 -35.21 13.80
CA GLY A 43 -17.51 -35.04 14.53
C GLY A 43 -17.21 -33.59 14.94
N ILE A 44 -18.23 -32.73 14.96
CA ILE A 44 -18.14 -31.33 15.39
C ILE A 44 -18.72 -31.22 16.80
N TYR A 45 -17.95 -30.64 17.72
CA TYR A 45 -18.33 -30.53 19.12
C TYR A 45 -18.27 -29.08 19.57
N PHE A 46 -19.16 -28.68 20.47
CA PHE A 46 -19.16 -27.35 21.06
C PHE A 46 -18.55 -27.37 22.46
N SER A 47 -17.42 -26.69 22.63
CA SER A 47 -16.75 -26.55 23.91
C SER A 47 -17.14 -25.24 24.58
N GLU A 48 -18.13 -25.30 25.47
CA GLU A 48 -18.54 -24.15 26.29
C GLU A 48 -17.38 -23.53 27.09
N PRO A 49 -16.46 -24.30 27.72
CA PRO A 49 -15.31 -23.71 28.41
C PRO A 49 -14.40 -22.89 27.50
N ARG A 50 -14.13 -23.34 26.26
CA ARG A 50 -13.32 -22.59 25.29
C ARG A 50 -14.03 -21.34 24.81
N ALA A 51 -15.33 -21.46 24.51
CA ALA A 51 -16.17 -20.32 24.14
C ALA A 51 -16.21 -19.27 25.26
N GLN A 52 -16.38 -19.69 26.51
CA GLN A 52 -16.43 -18.78 27.66
C GLN A 52 -15.04 -18.16 27.96
N HIS A 53 -13.95 -18.85 27.65
CA HIS A 53 -12.58 -18.35 27.86
C HIS A 53 -12.32 -17.05 27.07
N ILE A 54 -12.64 -17.03 25.76
CA ILE A 54 -12.50 -15.80 24.96
C ILE A 54 -13.42 -14.68 25.46
N LEU A 55 -14.67 -14.99 25.86
CA LEU A 55 -15.58 -13.97 26.41
C LEU A 55 -15.05 -13.39 27.73
N ASN A 56 -14.46 -14.23 28.58
CA ASN A 56 -13.82 -13.80 29.81
C ASN A 56 -12.57 -12.93 29.54
N PHE A 57 -11.83 -13.23 28.48
CA PHE A 57 -10.67 -12.43 28.09
C PHE A 57 -11.05 -10.97 27.79
N TYR A 58 -12.19 -10.72 27.12
CA TYR A 58 -12.66 -9.36 26.82
C TYR A 58 -12.94 -8.50 28.06
N LYS A 59 -13.12 -9.10 29.24
CA LYS A 59 -13.23 -8.37 30.51
C LYS A 59 -11.97 -7.55 30.83
N PHE A 60 -10.83 -7.93 30.26
CA PHE A 60 -9.55 -7.25 30.43
C PHE A 60 -9.21 -6.30 29.29
N VAL A 61 -9.98 -6.31 28.19
CA VAL A 61 -9.69 -5.53 26.98
C VAL A 61 -10.43 -4.20 27.08
N PRO A 62 -9.74 -3.06 27.26
CA PRO A 62 -10.41 -1.77 27.41
C PRO A 62 -10.71 -1.11 26.07
N HIS A 63 -11.72 -0.24 26.04
CA HIS A 63 -11.89 0.73 24.97
C HIS A 63 -10.68 1.67 24.89
N VAL A 64 -10.18 1.90 23.67
CA VAL A 64 -9.03 2.80 23.46
C VAL A 64 -9.44 4.24 23.22
N LYS A 65 -10.56 4.46 22.51
CA LYS A 65 -11.00 5.76 21.98
C LYS A 65 -12.46 6.02 22.37
N GLY A 66 -12.83 7.30 22.45
CA GLY A 66 -14.20 7.74 22.72
C GLY A 66 -14.50 7.88 24.22
N ALA A 67 -15.78 8.09 24.54
CA ALA A 67 -16.24 8.36 25.91
C ALA A 67 -15.97 7.23 26.90
N LEU A 68 -15.88 5.99 26.41
CA LEU A 68 -15.64 4.80 27.23
C LEU A 68 -14.14 4.47 27.37
N ALA A 69 -13.24 5.31 26.87
CA ALA A 69 -11.80 5.00 26.85
C ALA A 69 -11.25 4.65 28.24
N GLY A 70 -10.62 3.48 28.36
CA GLY A 70 -10.11 2.92 29.61
C GLY A 70 -11.05 1.94 30.30
N GLN A 71 -12.35 1.95 29.99
CA GLN A 71 -13.31 0.98 30.51
C GLN A 71 -13.26 -0.34 29.71
N PRO A 72 -13.46 -1.51 30.35
CA PRO A 72 -13.57 -2.79 29.64
C PRO A 72 -14.62 -2.77 28.52
N ILE A 73 -14.36 -3.48 27.43
CA ILE A 73 -15.31 -3.63 26.34
C ILE A 73 -16.46 -4.53 26.78
N GLU A 74 -17.66 -3.97 26.76
CA GLU A 74 -18.89 -4.77 26.88
C GLU A 74 -19.25 -5.36 25.50
N LEU A 75 -19.25 -6.69 25.41
CA LEU A 75 -19.59 -7.40 24.19
C LEU A 75 -21.11 -7.37 23.98
N MET A 76 -21.53 -6.89 22.80
CA MET A 76 -22.92 -7.01 22.34
C MET A 76 -23.22 -8.47 21.95
N ASP A 77 -24.49 -8.87 22.01
CA ASP A 77 -24.95 -10.23 21.69
C ASP A 77 -24.39 -10.79 20.38
N TRP A 78 -24.35 -9.97 19.33
CA TRP A 78 -23.80 -10.36 18.03
C TRP A 78 -22.27 -10.50 18.01
N HIS A 79 -21.54 -9.77 18.87
CA HIS A 79 -20.12 -10.01 19.09
C HIS A 79 -19.91 -11.36 19.80
N VAL A 80 -20.72 -11.64 20.83
CA VAL A 80 -20.69 -12.91 21.56
C VAL A 80 -20.93 -14.06 20.58
N PHE A 81 -21.95 -13.96 19.73
CA PHE A 81 -22.25 -14.95 18.70
C PHE A 81 -21.04 -15.26 17.80
N ILE A 82 -20.34 -14.23 17.29
CA ILE A 82 -19.14 -14.43 16.46
C ILE A 82 -18.04 -15.16 17.23
N LEU A 83 -17.75 -14.72 18.46
CA LEU A 83 -16.67 -15.29 19.26
C LEU A 83 -16.94 -16.74 19.66
N ILE A 84 -18.17 -17.07 20.07
CA ILE A 84 -18.50 -18.46 20.45
C ILE A 84 -18.51 -19.40 19.25
N ASN A 85 -18.83 -18.91 18.04
CA ASN A 85 -18.69 -19.70 16.82
C ASN A 85 -17.22 -20.04 16.57
N ILE A 86 -16.37 -19.01 16.48
CA ILE A 86 -14.96 -19.16 16.09
C ILE A 86 -14.15 -19.97 17.11
N PHE A 87 -14.38 -19.75 18.41
CA PHE A 87 -13.56 -20.33 19.48
C PHE A 87 -14.25 -21.47 20.25
N GLY A 88 -15.56 -21.65 20.09
CA GLY A 88 -16.33 -22.69 20.78
C GLY A 88 -16.39 -24.01 20.03
N PHE A 89 -16.53 -23.99 18.71
CA PHE A 89 -16.58 -25.23 17.92
C PHE A 89 -15.20 -25.83 17.69
N VAL A 90 -15.10 -27.12 18.00
CA VAL A 90 -13.88 -27.91 17.92
C VAL A 90 -14.13 -29.24 17.21
N ILE A 91 -13.08 -29.78 16.62
CA ILE A 91 -13.05 -31.09 15.95
C ILE A 91 -11.90 -31.93 16.53
N PRO A 92 -11.99 -33.27 16.54
CA PRO A 92 -10.87 -34.12 16.95
C PRO A 92 -9.71 -33.97 15.95
N LEU A 93 -8.50 -33.89 16.48
CA LEU A 93 -7.29 -33.96 15.66
C LEU A 93 -7.13 -35.39 15.15
N VAL A 94 -6.95 -35.53 13.85
CA VAL A 94 -6.74 -36.82 13.17
C VAL A 94 -5.32 -36.84 12.61
N ASN A 95 -4.62 -37.95 12.79
CA ASN A 95 -3.33 -38.18 12.15
C ASN A 95 -3.55 -38.43 10.65
N GLU A 96 -2.93 -37.63 9.79
CA GLU A 96 -3.13 -37.70 8.34
C GLU A 96 -2.62 -39.01 7.71
N GLU A 97 -1.61 -39.65 8.31
CA GLU A 97 -1.05 -40.90 7.80
C GLU A 97 -1.86 -42.12 8.21
N THR A 98 -2.37 -42.14 9.45
CA THR A 98 -3.07 -43.31 10.01
C THR A 98 -4.59 -43.20 9.95
N GLY A 99 -5.13 -41.98 9.81
CA GLY A 99 -6.56 -41.71 9.92
C GLY A 99 -7.12 -41.83 11.35
N GLU A 100 -6.25 -42.06 12.35
CA GLU A 100 -6.65 -42.26 13.73
C GLU A 100 -6.75 -40.94 14.49
N VAL A 101 -7.67 -40.89 15.45
CA VAL A 101 -7.83 -39.73 16.34
C VAL A 101 -6.64 -39.65 17.30
N VAL A 102 -5.99 -38.50 17.34
CA VAL A 102 -4.87 -38.22 18.24
C VAL A 102 -5.41 -38.07 19.66
N MET A 103 -4.98 -38.97 20.54
CA MET A 103 -5.32 -38.95 21.97
C MET A 103 -4.36 -38.04 22.76
N ARG A 104 -4.87 -37.46 23.85
CA ARG A 104 -4.05 -36.68 24.79
C ARG A 104 -3.02 -37.57 25.48
N SER A 105 -1.83 -37.03 25.69
CA SER A 105 -0.74 -37.67 26.43
C SER A 105 -0.92 -37.63 27.96
N ASP A 106 -2.00 -37.02 28.46
CA ASP A 106 -2.30 -36.87 29.89
C ASP A 106 -2.95 -38.12 30.54
N GLY A 107 -3.08 -39.21 29.78
CA GLY A 107 -3.69 -40.46 30.27
C GLY A 107 -5.22 -40.40 30.42
N SER A 108 -5.88 -39.31 30.04
CA SER A 108 -7.34 -39.15 30.19
C SER A 108 -8.17 -39.97 29.20
N GLY A 109 -7.53 -40.56 28.18
CA GLY A 109 -8.21 -41.26 27.08
C GLY A 109 -9.06 -40.33 26.20
N ARG A 110 -8.89 -39.01 26.31
CA ARG A 110 -9.66 -38.02 25.54
C ARG A 110 -8.91 -37.61 24.27
N PRO A 111 -9.62 -37.28 23.17
CA PRO A 111 -8.99 -36.77 21.97
C PRO A 111 -8.40 -35.37 22.16
N VAL A 112 -7.37 -35.06 21.39
CA VAL A 112 -6.88 -33.68 21.20
C VAL A 112 -7.90 -32.96 20.33
N MET A 113 -8.45 -31.85 20.84
CA MET A 113 -9.49 -31.09 20.15
C MET A 113 -8.90 -29.80 19.58
N VAL A 114 -9.06 -29.58 18.29
CA VAL A 114 -8.58 -28.41 17.54
C VAL A 114 -9.74 -27.54 17.07
N ARG A 115 -9.47 -26.27 16.78
CA ARG A 115 -10.47 -25.31 16.30
C ARG A 115 -11.08 -25.81 14.98
N ARG A 116 -12.41 -25.76 14.87
CA ARG A 116 -13.11 -26.07 13.62
C ARG A 116 -12.84 -25.01 12.55
N PHE A 117 -13.15 -23.75 12.86
CA PHE A 117 -13.09 -22.67 11.88
C PHE A 117 -11.68 -22.10 11.76
N ARG A 118 -11.03 -22.37 10.63
CA ARG A 118 -9.69 -21.84 10.31
C ARG A 118 -9.74 -20.55 9.51
N THR A 119 -10.86 -20.29 8.83
CA THR A 119 -11.11 -19.05 8.10
C THR A 119 -12.42 -18.44 8.56
N ALA A 120 -12.43 -17.12 8.79
CA ALA A 120 -13.60 -16.39 9.24
C ALA A 120 -13.79 -15.10 8.44
N TYR A 121 -14.94 -14.96 7.78
CA TYR A 121 -15.34 -13.79 7.01
C TYR A 121 -16.45 -13.02 7.72
N ASN A 122 -16.20 -11.75 8.03
CA ASN A 122 -17.15 -10.88 8.72
C ASN A 122 -17.35 -9.57 7.94
N GLU A 123 -18.52 -9.45 7.30
CA GLU A 123 -18.92 -8.23 6.60
C GLU A 123 -20.02 -7.51 7.38
N VAL A 124 -19.75 -6.27 7.83
CA VAL A 124 -20.75 -5.42 8.49
C VAL A 124 -20.49 -3.95 8.16
N ALA A 125 -21.48 -3.07 8.29
CA ALA A 125 -21.31 -1.65 7.95
C ALA A 125 -20.22 -0.94 8.78
N ARG A 126 -19.66 0.17 8.26
CA ARG A 126 -18.54 0.90 8.88
C ARG A 126 -18.95 1.54 10.21
N LYS A 127 -18.09 1.52 11.23
CA LYS A 127 -18.36 2.00 12.61
C LYS A 127 -19.29 1.11 13.45
N ASN A 128 -19.21 -0.21 13.29
CA ASN A 128 -19.82 -1.21 14.18
C ASN A 128 -18.75 -1.94 15.03
N ALA A 129 -17.71 -1.24 15.47
CA ALA A 129 -16.65 -1.77 16.34
C ALA A 129 -15.85 -3.01 15.84
N LYS A 130 -15.94 -3.42 14.57
CA LYS A 130 -15.18 -4.55 13.98
C LYS A 130 -13.68 -4.54 14.29
N SER A 131 -12.99 -3.44 13.98
CA SER A 131 -11.53 -3.36 14.16
C SER A 131 -11.17 -3.43 15.65
N THR A 132 -12.01 -2.87 16.53
CA THR A 132 -11.85 -2.98 17.99
C THR A 132 -12.04 -4.41 18.49
N LEU A 133 -13.07 -5.12 18.00
CA LEU A 133 -13.24 -6.55 18.26
C LEU A 133 -11.99 -7.33 17.80
N SER A 134 -11.51 -7.04 16.60
CA SER A 134 -10.35 -7.73 15.99
C SER A 134 -9.05 -7.49 16.75
N SER A 135 -8.81 -6.29 17.29
CA SER A 135 -7.67 -6.02 18.18
C SER A 135 -7.68 -6.93 19.42
N GLY A 136 -8.86 -7.16 20.01
CA GLY A 136 -9.04 -8.10 21.12
C GLY A 136 -8.75 -9.55 20.73
N ILE A 137 -9.24 -9.98 19.56
CA ILE A 137 -8.92 -11.30 18.99
C ILE A 137 -7.41 -11.44 18.78
N GLY A 138 -6.75 -10.42 18.22
CA GLY A 138 -5.30 -10.44 18.00
C GLY A 138 -4.52 -10.66 19.30
N LEU A 139 -4.86 -9.93 20.37
CA LEU A 139 -4.24 -10.14 21.69
C LEU A 139 -4.52 -11.54 22.25
N TYR A 140 -5.76 -12.03 22.13
CA TYR A 140 -6.11 -13.37 22.57
C TYR A 140 -5.30 -14.45 21.83
N MET A 141 -5.23 -14.36 20.51
CA MET A 141 -4.44 -15.26 19.68
C MET A 141 -2.94 -15.19 19.97
N THR A 142 -2.46 -14.04 20.44
CA THR A 142 -1.04 -13.85 20.76
C THR A 142 -0.66 -14.48 22.09
N GLY A 143 -1.56 -14.57 23.07
CA GLY A 143 -1.15 -15.08 24.38
C GLY A 143 -2.18 -15.71 25.31
N ALA A 144 -3.39 -15.93 24.84
CA ALA A 144 -4.46 -16.61 25.58
C ALA A 144 -5.06 -17.81 24.83
N ASP A 145 -4.66 -18.09 23.58
CA ASP A 145 -5.17 -19.22 22.79
C ASP A 145 -4.44 -20.55 23.07
N SER A 146 -3.51 -20.57 24.03
CA SER A 146 -2.71 -21.74 24.42
C SER A 146 -1.83 -22.32 23.30
N GLU A 147 -1.38 -21.48 22.37
CA GLU A 147 -0.42 -21.84 21.30
C GLU A 147 0.97 -21.31 21.63
N GLY A 148 2.00 -22.16 21.52
CA GLY A 148 3.40 -21.77 21.68
C GLY A 148 3.98 -21.14 20.41
N GLY A 149 4.71 -20.04 20.55
CA GLY A 149 5.37 -19.33 19.46
C GLY A 149 4.38 -18.78 18.44
N ALA A 150 3.22 -18.29 18.89
CA ALA A 150 2.17 -17.79 18.01
C ALA A 150 2.63 -16.53 17.27
N GLU A 151 2.64 -16.59 15.94
CA GLU A 151 2.85 -15.42 15.09
C GLU A 151 1.51 -14.84 14.67
N VAL A 152 1.19 -13.66 15.18
CA VAL A 152 -0.06 -12.95 14.89
C VAL A 152 0.21 -11.72 14.06
N TYR A 153 -0.62 -11.46 13.07
CA TYR A 153 -0.44 -10.36 12.14
C TYR A 153 -1.72 -9.59 11.86
N SER A 154 -1.62 -8.27 11.71
CA SER A 154 -2.66 -7.46 11.10
C SER A 154 -2.22 -7.01 9.72
N ALA A 155 -3.08 -7.16 8.72
CA ALA A 155 -2.78 -6.86 7.32
C ALA A 155 -3.86 -5.93 6.73
N ALA A 156 -3.42 -5.08 5.80
CA ALA A 156 -4.28 -4.18 5.03
C ALA A 156 -3.54 -3.75 3.75
N THR A 157 -4.19 -2.95 2.90
CA THR A 157 -3.60 -2.43 1.65
C THR A 157 -2.36 -1.56 1.84
N THR A 158 -2.19 -0.96 3.02
CA THR A 158 -1.00 -0.20 3.40
C THR A 158 -0.61 -0.53 4.82
N ARG A 159 0.69 -0.39 5.13
CA ARG A 159 1.19 -0.60 6.50
C ARG A 159 0.50 0.32 7.51
N ASP A 160 0.20 1.56 7.14
CA ASP A 160 -0.49 2.51 8.02
C ASP A 160 -1.92 2.08 8.36
N GLN A 161 -2.63 1.45 7.41
CA GLN A 161 -3.95 0.86 7.68
C GLN A 161 -3.82 -0.39 8.56
N ALA A 162 -2.87 -1.27 8.27
CA ALA A 162 -2.61 -2.48 9.06
C ALA A 162 -2.26 -2.14 10.52
N ARG A 163 -1.60 -0.99 10.74
CA ARG A 163 -1.28 -0.46 12.07
C ARG A 163 -2.49 -0.03 12.89
N ILE A 164 -3.67 0.17 12.31
CA ILE A 164 -4.85 0.60 13.09
C ILE A 164 -5.24 -0.47 14.12
N VAL A 165 -5.39 -1.72 13.67
CA VAL A 165 -5.74 -2.85 14.56
C VAL A 165 -4.62 -3.11 15.57
N PHE A 166 -3.37 -3.08 15.11
CA PHE A 166 -2.19 -3.28 15.96
C PHE A 166 -2.02 -2.18 17.03
N GLU A 167 -2.11 -0.90 16.66
CA GLU A 167 -1.96 0.19 17.61
C GLU A 167 -3.14 0.23 18.59
N ASP A 168 -4.35 -0.14 18.18
CA ASP A 168 -5.47 -0.28 19.12
C ASP A 168 -5.19 -1.42 20.11
N ALA A 169 -4.71 -2.59 19.67
CA ALA A 169 -4.29 -3.68 20.56
C ALA A 169 -3.16 -3.27 21.53
N LYS A 170 -2.14 -2.58 21.03
CA LYS A 170 -1.04 -2.05 21.85
C LYS A 170 -1.52 -1.03 22.88
N ASN A 171 -2.44 -0.16 22.49
CA ASN A 171 -3.04 0.80 23.40
C ASN A 171 -3.95 0.13 24.45
N MET A 172 -4.61 -0.99 24.10
CA MET A 172 -5.34 -1.82 25.06
C MET A 172 -4.40 -2.36 26.14
N VAL A 173 -3.26 -2.94 25.75
CA VAL A 173 -2.23 -3.42 26.69
C VAL A 173 -1.70 -2.29 27.55
N ARG A 174 -1.40 -1.12 26.96
CA ARG A 174 -0.91 0.06 27.69
C ARG A 174 -1.91 0.55 28.74
N LYS A 175 -3.20 0.61 28.40
CA LYS A 175 -4.26 1.08 29.31
C LYS A 175 -4.58 0.08 30.40
N ALA A 176 -4.53 -1.21 30.11
CA ALA A 176 -4.76 -2.30 31.06
C ALA A 176 -3.45 -2.83 31.67
N ARG A 177 -2.61 -1.94 32.21
CA ARG A 177 -1.25 -2.30 32.68
C ARG A 177 -1.26 -3.33 33.82
N SER A 178 -2.28 -3.32 34.68
CA SER A 178 -2.42 -4.24 35.81
C SER A 178 -2.85 -5.66 35.41
N THR A 179 -3.40 -5.85 34.21
CA THR A 179 -3.89 -7.15 33.71
C THR A 179 -3.14 -7.54 32.45
N LEU A 180 -3.55 -7.05 31.27
CA LEU A 180 -2.91 -7.35 29.99
C LEU A 180 -1.44 -6.93 29.97
N GLY A 181 -1.09 -5.81 30.60
CA GLY A 181 0.30 -5.34 30.66
C GLY A 181 1.23 -6.17 31.56
N ARG A 182 0.73 -7.21 32.27
CA ARG A 182 1.54 -8.25 32.91
C ARG A 182 1.81 -9.45 32.00
N LEU A 183 0.97 -9.64 30.99
CA LEU A 183 1.05 -10.74 30.03
C LEU A 183 1.82 -10.35 28.77
N PHE A 184 1.69 -9.09 28.37
CA PHE A 184 2.23 -8.58 27.12
C PHE A 184 3.18 -7.41 27.35
N ASP A 185 4.33 -7.47 26.68
CA ASP A 185 5.22 -6.35 26.46
C ASP A 185 5.09 -5.85 25.02
N PHE A 186 5.56 -4.64 24.74
CA PHE A 186 5.48 -4.11 23.39
C PHE A 186 6.56 -3.07 23.12
N ASN A 187 6.91 -2.91 21.85
CA ASN A 187 7.74 -1.83 21.36
C ASN A 187 7.00 -1.03 20.27
N LYS A 188 7.72 -0.33 19.40
CA LYS A 188 7.11 0.44 18.31
C LYS A 188 6.52 -0.47 17.21
N LEU A 189 7.09 -1.64 17.00
CA LEU A 189 6.84 -2.52 15.86
C LEU A 189 6.01 -3.77 16.21
N ALA A 190 6.06 -4.23 17.46
CA ALA A 190 5.44 -5.49 17.86
C ALA A 190 4.92 -5.46 19.31
N ILE A 191 4.00 -6.38 19.60
CA ILE A 191 3.61 -6.81 20.95
C ILE A 191 4.15 -8.23 21.14
N TYR A 192 4.69 -8.55 22.30
CA TYR A 192 5.30 -9.83 22.62
C TYR A 192 4.64 -10.45 23.85
N GLN A 193 4.54 -11.78 23.85
CA GLN A 193 4.33 -12.55 25.06
C GLN A 193 5.56 -13.44 25.29
N GLU A 194 6.37 -13.10 26.28
CA GLU A 194 7.67 -13.74 26.51
C GLU A 194 7.52 -15.23 26.87
N GLN A 195 6.55 -15.58 27.71
CA GLN A 195 6.34 -16.95 28.20
C GLN A 195 6.14 -17.98 27.09
N SER A 196 5.46 -17.59 26.00
CA SER A 196 5.17 -18.46 24.87
C SER A 196 6.08 -18.16 23.66
N ALA A 197 6.99 -17.19 23.75
CA ALA A 197 7.74 -16.65 22.61
C ALA A 197 6.85 -16.19 21.44
N SER A 198 5.65 -15.66 21.74
CA SER A 198 4.67 -15.21 20.74
C SER A 198 4.81 -13.72 20.42
N LYS A 199 4.36 -13.32 19.23
CA LYS A 199 4.41 -11.94 18.75
C LYS A 199 3.17 -11.52 17.97
N PHE A 200 2.87 -10.24 17.99
CA PHE A 200 1.85 -9.59 17.15
C PHE A 200 2.44 -8.36 16.44
N GLU A 201 2.37 -8.34 15.11
CA GLU A 201 2.95 -7.28 14.27
C GLU A 201 2.02 -6.81 13.12
N PRO A 202 2.13 -5.56 12.66
CA PRO A 202 1.44 -5.10 11.45
C PRO A 202 2.24 -5.42 10.17
N LEU A 203 1.63 -6.18 9.26
CA LEU A 203 2.19 -6.51 7.93
C LEU A 203 1.76 -5.51 6.86
N SER A 204 2.68 -5.22 5.94
CA SER A 204 2.38 -4.50 4.69
C SER A 204 2.05 -5.46 3.56
N SER A 205 1.30 -4.98 2.57
CA SER A 205 0.86 -5.73 1.39
C SER A 205 1.96 -6.15 0.39
N ASP A 206 3.25 -5.98 0.71
CA ASP A 206 4.34 -6.45 -0.16
C ASP A 206 4.49 -7.96 -0.02
N ALA A 207 3.73 -8.70 -0.85
CA ALA A 207 3.63 -10.16 -0.85
C ALA A 207 4.99 -10.88 -0.89
N ASN A 208 6.00 -10.28 -1.55
CA ASN A 208 7.34 -10.85 -1.72
C ASN A 208 8.15 -11.00 -0.40
N ASN A 209 7.72 -10.38 0.70
CA ASN A 209 8.37 -10.51 2.01
C ASN A 209 7.57 -11.40 2.99
N LEU A 210 6.50 -12.05 2.53
CA LEU A 210 5.57 -12.82 3.35
C LEU A 210 5.78 -14.34 3.21
N ASP A 211 6.64 -14.78 2.28
CA ASP A 211 7.03 -16.17 2.10
C ASP A 211 7.91 -16.65 3.27
N GLY A 212 7.45 -17.68 3.99
CA GLY A 212 8.19 -18.30 5.11
C GLY A 212 7.68 -17.94 6.51
N LEU A 213 6.58 -17.18 6.62
CA LEU A 213 5.91 -16.94 7.90
C LEU A 213 5.20 -18.19 8.41
N ASN A 214 5.11 -18.36 9.73
CA ASN A 214 4.41 -19.48 10.36
C ASN A 214 3.23 -18.93 11.20
N ILE A 215 2.16 -18.59 10.50
CA ILE A 215 1.08 -17.74 11.01
C ILE A 215 0.11 -18.54 11.89
N HIS A 216 -0.06 -18.09 13.13
CA HIS A 216 -1.14 -18.56 14.00
C HIS A 216 -2.42 -17.74 13.78
N CYS A 217 -2.32 -16.42 13.56
CA CYS A 217 -3.50 -15.61 13.24
C CYS A 217 -3.15 -14.46 12.29
N ALA A 218 -3.96 -14.28 11.25
CA ALA A 218 -3.88 -13.12 10.36
C ALA A 218 -5.22 -12.38 10.33
N ILE A 219 -5.22 -11.12 10.72
CA ILE A 219 -6.39 -10.23 10.72
C ILE A 219 -6.29 -9.31 9.51
N ILE A 220 -7.16 -9.50 8.53
CA ILE A 220 -7.18 -8.68 7.30
C ILE A 220 -8.29 -7.65 7.44
N ASP A 221 -7.94 -6.39 7.68
CA ASP A 221 -8.91 -5.30 7.81
C ASP A 221 -9.18 -4.61 6.47
N GLU A 222 -10.41 -4.14 6.30
CA GLU A 222 -10.93 -3.51 5.09
C GLU A 222 -10.64 -4.33 3.82
N LEU A 223 -10.94 -5.64 3.83
CA LEU A 223 -10.69 -6.54 2.69
C LEU A 223 -11.24 -5.99 1.36
N HIS A 224 -12.33 -5.23 1.39
CA HIS A 224 -12.89 -4.53 0.22
C HIS A 224 -11.95 -3.54 -0.47
N ALA A 225 -10.91 -3.07 0.20
CA ALA A 225 -9.91 -2.18 -0.36
C ALA A 225 -8.80 -2.93 -1.12
N HIS A 226 -8.64 -4.25 -0.88
CA HIS A 226 -7.65 -5.07 -1.57
C HIS A 226 -8.05 -5.27 -3.03
N LYS A 227 -7.11 -4.97 -3.95
CA LYS A 227 -7.33 -5.05 -5.40
C LYS A 227 -7.06 -6.44 -5.96
N THR A 228 -6.01 -7.09 -5.46
CA THR A 228 -5.53 -8.41 -5.89
C THR A 228 -5.65 -9.42 -4.74
N ARG A 229 -5.45 -10.70 -5.07
CA ARG A 229 -5.51 -11.81 -4.11
C ARG A 229 -4.22 -12.04 -3.34
N ASP A 230 -3.11 -11.47 -3.80
CA ASP A 230 -1.75 -11.79 -3.34
C ASP A 230 -1.60 -11.82 -1.80
N VAL A 231 -2.14 -10.81 -1.10
CA VAL A 231 -2.05 -10.76 0.38
C VAL A 231 -2.90 -11.86 1.03
N TRP A 232 -4.09 -12.14 0.50
CA TRP A 232 -4.95 -13.20 1.02
C TRP A 232 -4.28 -14.57 0.82
N ASP A 233 -3.86 -14.87 -0.40
CA ASP A 233 -3.32 -16.18 -0.76
C ASP A 233 -1.99 -16.48 -0.02
N VAL A 234 -1.13 -15.47 0.17
CA VAL A 234 0.12 -15.67 0.93
C VAL A 234 -0.16 -15.86 2.42
N LEU A 235 -1.09 -15.10 3.01
CA LEU A 235 -1.44 -15.29 4.42
C LEU A 235 -2.14 -16.64 4.65
N GLU A 236 -2.98 -17.08 3.72
CA GLU A 236 -3.65 -18.38 3.77
C GLU A 236 -2.64 -19.53 3.72
N THR A 237 -1.71 -19.52 2.76
CA THR A 237 -0.68 -20.57 2.64
C THR A 237 0.27 -20.60 3.85
N ALA A 238 0.59 -19.45 4.45
CA ALA A 238 1.44 -19.35 5.64
C ALA A 238 0.80 -19.90 6.94
N THR A 239 -0.48 -20.28 6.92
CA THR A 239 -1.15 -20.91 8.07
C THR A 239 -1.01 -22.44 8.13
N GLY A 240 -0.50 -23.07 7.07
CA GLY A 240 -0.54 -24.53 6.90
C GLY A 240 0.21 -25.32 7.98
N ALA A 241 1.25 -24.76 8.59
CA ALA A 241 2.06 -25.45 9.60
C ALA A 241 1.41 -25.50 11.00
N ARG A 242 0.32 -24.75 11.24
CA ARG A 242 -0.36 -24.67 12.54
C ARG A 242 -1.66 -25.45 12.54
N LEU A 243 -1.97 -26.10 13.67
CA LEU A 243 -3.19 -26.90 13.81
C LEU A 243 -4.45 -26.06 14.09
N GLN A 244 -4.29 -24.87 14.68
CA GLN A 244 -5.40 -24.02 15.14
C GLN A 244 -5.32 -22.58 14.62
N SER A 245 -4.76 -22.41 13.42
CA SER A 245 -4.63 -21.09 12.82
C SER A 245 -5.98 -20.41 12.57
N LEU A 246 -5.99 -19.08 12.52
CA LEU A 246 -7.15 -18.29 12.13
C LEU A 246 -6.81 -17.21 11.09
N LEU A 247 -7.40 -17.32 9.91
CA LEU A 247 -7.47 -16.24 8.93
C LEU A 247 -8.78 -15.46 9.12
N PHE A 248 -8.70 -14.23 9.66
CA PHE A 248 -9.85 -13.42 10.01
C PHE A 248 -9.99 -12.20 9.09
N GLY A 249 -10.85 -12.32 8.09
CA GLY A 249 -11.19 -11.23 7.16
C GLY A 249 -12.34 -10.39 7.70
N ILE A 250 -12.08 -9.12 7.98
CA ILE A 250 -13.12 -8.16 8.36
C ILE A 250 -13.28 -7.09 7.28
N THR A 251 -14.53 -6.74 6.95
CA THR A 251 -14.77 -5.80 5.86
C THR A 251 -16.10 -5.05 5.97
N THR A 252 -16.26 -4.07 5.08
CA THR A 252 -17.51 -3.42 4.71
C THR A 252 -17.79 -3.71 3.24
N ALA A 253 -19.00 -3.38 2.74
CA ALA A 253 -19.28 -3.57 1.32
C ALA A 253 -18.37 -2.66 0.45
N GLY A 254 -17.71 -3.27 -0.53
CA GLY A 254 -16.87 -2.58 -1.51
C GLY A 254 -17.59 -2.26 -2.82
N PHE A 255 -16.97 -1.38 -3.62
CA PHE A 255 -17.41 -1.06 -4.98
C PHE A 255 -16.81 -2.00 -6.03
N ASN A 256 -15.66 -2.60 -5.73
CA ASN A 256 -14.97 -3.49 -6.65
C ASN A 256 -15.62 -4.88 -6.63
N LYS A 257 -16.30 -5.24 -7.73
CA LYS A 257 -16.91 -6.57 -7.92
C LYS A 257 -15.92 -7.61 -8.45
N GLU A 258 -14.75 -7.17 -8.91
CA GLU A 258 -13.68 -8.03 -9.45
C GLU A 258 -12.55 -8.26 -8.43
N GLY A 259 -12.70 -7.76 -7.19
CA GLY A 259 -11.69 -7.90 -6.15
C GLY A 259 -11.94 -9.11 -5.23
N ILE A 260 -10.88 -9.52 -4.52
CA ILE A 260 -10.88 -10.63 -3.54
C ILE A 260 -12.04 -10.57 -2.54
N CYS A 261 -12.47 -9.38 -2.12
CA CYS A 261 -13.61 -9.22 -1.21
C CYS A 261 -14.95 -9.69 -1.81
N TYR A 262 -15.16 -9.52 -3.12
CA TYR A 262 -16.36 -10.03 -3.78
C TYR A 262 -16.29 -11.55 -3.95
N GLU A 263 -15.12 -12.10 -4.30
CA GLU A 263 -14.90 -13.55 -4.36
C GLU A 263 -15.15 -14.23 -3.01
N GLN A 264 -14.57 -13.69 -1.93
CA GLN A 264 -14.79 -14.21 -0.57
C GLN A 264 -16.24 -14.07 -0.13
N ARG A 265 -16.93 -12.99 -0.53
CA ARG A 265 -18.37 -12.84 -0.28
C ARG A 265 -19.18 -13.91 -1.02
N ASP A 266 -18.90 -14.14 -2.30
CA ASP A 266 -19.59 -15.15 -3.10
C ASP A 266 -19.40 -16.55 -2.50
N TYR A 267 -18.17 -16.88 -2.10
CA TYR A 267 -17.88 -18.11 -1.38
C TYR A 267 -18.65 -18.21 -0.05
N ALA A 268 -18.63 -17.15 0.76
CA ALA A 268 -19.38 -17.07 2.01
C ALA A 268 -20.90 -17.29 1.80
N ILE A 269 -21.49 -16.71 0.76
CA ILE A 269 -22.90 -16.91 0.41
C ILE A 269 -23.16 -18.36 0.02
N LYS A 270 -22.29 -18.97 -0.79
CA LYS A 270 -22.39 -20.39 -1.17
C LYS A 270 -22.31 -21.32 0.03
N VAL A 271 -21.41 -21.05 0.98
CA VAL A 271 -21.30 -21.80 2.25
C VAL A 271 -22.57 -21.64 3.08
N LEU A 272 -23.08 -20.40 3.24
CA LEU A 272 -24.28 -20.13 4.04
C LEU A 272 -25.58 -20.69 3.43
N ARG A 273 -25.70 -20.74 2.11
CA ARG A 273 -26.86 -21.34 1.44
C ARG A 273 -26.70 -22.86 1.24
N GLY A 274 -25.45 -23.35 1.24
CA GLY A 274 -25.10 -24.73 0.94
C GLY A 274 -24.98 -25.65 2.15
N TYR A 275 -24.81 -25.13 3.37
CA TYR A 275 -24.44 -25.95 4.54
C TYR A 275 -25.42 -27.09 4.85
N ASN A 276 -26.71 -26.92 4.58
CA ASN A 276 -27.76 -27.92 4.79
C ASN A 276 -28.42 -28.38 3.48
N SER A 277 -27.82 -28.05 2.33
CA SER A 277 -28.34 -28.43 1.02
C SER A 277 -27.69 -29.72 0.52
N ASP A 278 -28.50 -30.66 0.06
CA ASP A 278 -28.04 -31.90 -0.59
C ASP A 278 -28.03 -31.80 -2.12
N VAL A 279 -28.24 -30.59 -2.65
CA VAL A 279 -28.14 -30.32 -4.08
C VAL A 279 -26.69 -30.46 -4.53
N GLU A 280 -26.47 -31.19 -5.63
CA GLU A 280 -25.18 -31.34 -6.27
C GLU A 280 -24.59 -29.96 -6.65
N GLY A 281 -23.41 -29.63 -6.13
CA GLY A 281 -22.77 -28.32 -6.29
C GLY A 281 -22.95 -27.35 -5.11
N ALA A 282 -23.68 -27.72 -4.06
CA ALA A 282 -23.70 -26.96 -2.80
C ALA A 282 -22.31 -26.99 -2.13
N VAL A 283 -21.81 -25.83 -1.71
CA VAL A 283 -20.50 -25.73 -1.04
C VAL A 283 -20.66 -26.09 0.44
N LYS A 284 -20.09 -27.23 0.84
CA LYS A 284 -20.01 -27.69 2.23
C LYS A 284 -18.57 -27.52 2.75
N ASP A 285 -18.32 -26.41 3.44
CA ASP A 285 -17.03 -26.11 4.06
C ASP A 285 -17.19 -25.88 5.56
N ASP A 286 -16.82 -26.90 6.34
CA ASP A 286 -16.90 -26.87 7.80
C ASP A 286 -15.75 -26.10 8.46
N SER A 287 -14.72 -25.71 7.70
CA SER A 287 -13.59 -24.90 8.18
C SER A 287 -13.80 -23.38 8.00
N TYR A 288 -14.84 -22.98 7.24
CA TYR A 288 -15.13 -21.59 6.91
C TYR A 288 -16.35 -21.05 7.69
N PHE A 289 -16.09 -20.08 8.56
CA PHE A 289 -17.13 -19.29 9.24
C PHE A 289 -17.45 -18.04 8.42
N ALA A 290 -18.73 -17.75 8.22
CA ALA A 290 -19.16 -16.55 7.51
C ALA A 290 -20.33 -15.87 8.20
N ILE A 291 -20.27 -14.54 8.27
CA ILE A 291 -21.39 -13.71 8.73
C ILE A 291 -21.45 -12.41 7.94
N ILE A 292 -22.61 -12.12 7.36
CA ILE A 292 -22.81 -11.01 6.44
C ILE A 292 -24.01 -10.18 6.90
N TYR A 293 -23.74 -9.01 7.46
CA TYR A 293 -24.73 -8.01 7.85
C TYR A 293 -24.98 -7.05 6.68
N THR A 294 -26.03 -7.34 5.92
CA THR A 294 -26.44 -6.63 4.71
C THR A 294 -27.97 -6.53 4.66
N LEU A 295 -28.48 -5.63 3.82
CA LEU A 295 -29.92 -5.60 3.52
C LEU A 295 -30.28 -6.76 2.59
N ASP A 296 -31.52 -7.25 2.70
CA ASP A 296 -32.03 -8.30 1.82
C ASP A 296 -32.36 -7.73 0.43
N GLU A 297 -32.50 -8.64 -0.53
CA GLU A 297 -33.06 -8.28 -1.83
C GLU A 297 -34.51 -7.83 -1.65
N GLY A 298 -34.88 -6.69 -2.25
CA GLY A 298 -36.20 -6.08 -2.08
C GLY A 298 -36.33 -5.04 -0.96
N ASP A 299 -35.45 -5.01 0.05
CA ASP A 299 -35.53 -4.01 1.13
C ASP A 299 -35.41 -2.56 0.62
N ASP A 300 -36.15 -1.58 1.15
CA ASP A 300 -35.85 -0.17 0.89
C ASP A 300 -34.67 0.29 1.78
N PRO A 301 -33.51 0.69 1.22
CA PRO A 301 -32.38 1.18 2.01
C PRO A 301 -32.66 2.46 2.80
N PHE A 302 -33.75 3.17 2.50
CA PHE A 302 -34.17 4.35 3.23
C PHE A 302 -35.25 4.09 4.28
N ASP A 303 -35.78 2.87 4.36
CA ASP A 303 -36.63 2.44 5.46
C ASP A 303 -35.76 2.22 6.70
N GLU A 304 -36.09 2.91 7.79
CA GLU A 304 -35.32 2.83 9.02
C GLU A 304 -35.52 1.50 9.76
N THR A 305 -36.61 0.77 9.48
CA THR A 305 -36.90 -0.51 10.14
C THR A 305 -35.91 -1.60 9.75
N VAL A 306 -35.36 -1.55 8.52
CA VAL A 306 -34.42 -2.56 8.00
C VAL A 306 -32.96 -2.24 8.28
N TRP A 307 -32.63 -1.03 8.79
CA TRP A 307 -31.24 -0.62 9.00
C TRP A 307 -30.46 -1.49 9.99
N GLN A 308 -31.17 -2.13 10.94
CA GLN A 308 -30.58 -3.06 11.90
C GLN A 308 -29.97 -4.29 11.22
N LYS A 309 -30.51 -4.75 10.09
CA LYS A 309 -29.97 -5.91 9.33
C LYS A 309 -28.49 -5.72 8.96
N ALA A 310 -28.11 -4.50 8.59
CA ALA A 310 -26.73 -4.13 8.24
C ALA A 310 -25.95 -3.48 9.40
N ASN A 311 -26.63 -3.11 10.49
CA ASN A 311 -26.09 -2.39 11.63
C ASN A 311 -26.54 -3.05 12.95
N PRO A 312 -26.00 -4.22 13.31
CA PRO A 312 -26.37 -4.91 14.54
C PRO A 312 -26.01 -4.12 15.81
N GLY A 313 -25.11 -3.13 15.72
CA GLY A 313 -24.78 -2.20 16.80
C GLY A 313 -25.50 -0.85 16.74
N LEU A 314 -26.59 -0.71 15.98
CA LEU A 314 -27.38 0.53 15.89
C LEU A 314 -28.06 0.83 17.25
N GLY A 315 -27.92 2.06 17.73
CA GLY A 315 -28.32 2.47 19.08
C GLY A 315 -27.19 2.41 20.11
N ILE A 316 -26.17 1.57 19.90
CA ILE A 316 -25.04 1.40 20.83
C ILE A 316 -23.75 1.99 20.23
N CYS A 317 -23.28 1.44 19.11
CA CYS A 317 -22.08 1.90 18.40
C CYS A 317 -22.38 3.07 17.45
N LYS A 318 -23.61 3.11 16.92
CA LYS A 318 -24.07 4.14 15.97
C LYS A 318 -25.31 4.81 16.51
N ARG A 319 -25.38 6.13 16.38
CA ARG A 319 -26.57 6.90 16.72
C ARG A 319 -27.58 6.85 15.57
N TRP A 320 -28.86 6.66 15.91
CA TRP A 320 -29.96 6.72 14.96
C TRP A 320 -29.97 8.03 14.16
N ASP A 321 -29.75 9.16 14.83
CA ASP A 321 -29.80 10.49 14.20
C ASP A 321 -28.72 10.69 13.12
N ASP A 322 -27.51 10.14 13.30
CA ASP A 322 -26.49 10.22 12.25
C ASP A 322 -26.90 9.41 11.02
N LEU A 323 -27.51 8.25 11.22
CA LEU A 323 -27.96 7.40 10.11
C LEU A 323 -29.14 8.04 9.38
N ARG A 324 -30.12 8.61 10.09
CA ARG A 324 -31.23 9.40 9.54
C ARG A 324 -30.75 10.59 8.73
N ARG A 325 -29.82 11.38 9.28
CA ARG A 325 -29.22 12.53 8.59
C ARG A 325 -28.52 12.12 7.29
N LEU A 326 -27.77 11.02 7.32
CA LEU A 326 -27.09 10.49 6.14
C LEU A 326 -28.05 9.91 5.10
N ALA A 327 -29.13 9.25 5.55
CA ALA A 327 -30.18 8.75 4.68
C ALA A 327 -30.92 9.90 3.98
N LYS A 328 -31.28 10.98 4.71
CA LYS A 328 -31.87 12.20 4.13
C LYS A 328 -30.94 12.80 3.08
N LYS A 329 -29.65 12.95 3.40
CA LYS A 329 -28.65 13.44 2.44
C LYS A 329 -28.56 12.55 1.20
N ALA A 330 -28.63 11.23 1.34
CA ALA A 330 -28.60 10.30 0.21
C ALA A 330 -29.89 10.27 -0.60
N LYS A 331 -31.06 10.55 0.01
CA LYS A 331 -32.32 10.74 -0.72
C LYS A 331 -32.20 11.93 -1.68
N GLU A 332 -31.72 13.06 -1.17
CA GLU A 332 -31.61 14.32 -1.93
C GLU A 332 -30.41 14.36 -2.89
N GLN A 333 -29.26 13.77 -2.51
CA GLN A 333 -28.02 13.84 -3.30
C GLN A 333 -27.65 12.47 -3.87
N VAL A 334 -27.80 12.30 -5.18
CA VAL A 334 -27.46 11.06 -5.90
C VAL A 334 -25.99 10.67 -5.68
N SER A 335 -25.07 11.64 -5.63
CA SER A 335 -23.65 11.40 -5.37
C SER A 335 -23.37 10.85 -3.96
N ALA A 336 -24.27 11.08 -2.99
CA ALA A 336 -24.14 10.56 -1.63
C ALA A 336 -24.70 9.13 -1.48
N ARG A 337 -25.57 8.68 -2.39
CA ARG A 337 -26.20 7.33 -2.36
C ARG A 337 -25.17 6.21 -2.34
N VAL A 338 -24.19 6.30 -3.22
CA VAL A 338 -23.11 5.30 -3.36
C VAL A 338 -22.40 5.07 -2.03
N ASN A 339 -22.06 6.14 -1.30
CA ASN A 339 -21.42 6.03 0.02
C ASN A 339 -22.37 5.56 1.12
N PHE A 340 -23.65 5.93 1.05
CA PHE A 340 -24.65 5.49 2.02
C PHE A 340 -24.91 3.98 1.87
N PHE A 341 -25.20 3.52 0.65
CA PHE A 341 -25.48 2.12 0.37
C PHE A 341 -24.32 1.22 0.80
N THR A 342 -23.08 1.50 0.40
CA THR A 342 -21.97 0.60 0.72
C THR A 342 -21.46 0.72 2.16
N LYS A 343 -21.33 1.93 2.70
CA LYS A 343 -20.66 2.13 4.01
C LYS A 343 -21.63 2.12 5.20
N LYS A 344 -22.92 2.35 4.98
CA LYS A 344 -23.91 2.56 6.05
C LYS A 344 -24.93 1.44 6.13
N VAL A 345 -25.38 0.90 5.00
CA VAL A 345 -26.34 -0.22 4.96
C VAL A 345 -25.80 -1.46 4.24
N THR A 346 -24.50 -1.47 3.91
CA THR A 346 -23.79 -2.62 3.30
C THR A 346 -24.52 -3.21 2.08
N SER A 347 -25.16 -2.37 1.27
CA SER A 347 -25.89 -2.75 0.06
C SER A 347 -25.01 -2.52 -1.17
N ARG A 348 -24.88 -3.54 -2.03
CA ARG A 348 -24.08 -3.50 -3.28
C ARG A 348 -24.94 -3.19 -4.53
N ARG A 349 -26.07 -2.48 -4.38
CA ARG A 349 -26.95 -2.06 -5.49
C ARG A 349 -26.22 -1.11 -6.46
N ASN A 350 -26.47 -1.28 -7.76
CA ASN A 350 -26.00 -0.37 -8.80
C ASN A 350 -26.75 0.98 -8.72
N ASN A 351 -26.09 2.06 -9.11
CA ASN A 351 -26.64 3.42 -9.19
C ASN A 351 -27.81 3.57 -10.21
N SER A 352 -28.20 2.48 -10.89
CA SER A 352 -29.24 2.45 -11.93
C SER A 352 -30.66 2.20 -11.42
N ALA A 353 -30.85 1.96 -10.12
CA ALA A 353 -32.19 1.88 -9.54
C ALA A 353 -32.71 3.31 -9.25
N THR A 354 -33.20 3.98 -10.28
CA THR A 354 -34.32 4.91 -10.08
C THR A 354 -35.47 4.12 -9.47
N CYS A 355 -36.10 4.70 -8.44
CA CYS A 355 -37.35 4.24 -7.85
C CYS A 355 -38.32 3.80 -8.97
N PRO A 356 -38.72 2.52 -9.07
CA PRO A 356 -39.67 2.10 -10.09
C PRO A 356 -41.08 2.35 -9.56
N ASP A 357 -41.51 3.61 -9.53
CA ASP A 357 -42.90 3.99 -9.29
C ASP A 357 -43.14 5.42 -9.82
N PHE A 358 -42.85 5.68 -11.09
CA PHE A 358 -43.37 6.83 -11.84
C PHE A 358 -43.01 6.60 -13.32
N PHE A 359 -44.01 6.46 -14.18
CA PHE A 359 -43.97 6.08 -15.61
C PHE A 359 -44.14 4.58 -15.94
N SER A 360 -45.41 4.17 -15.89
CA SER A 360 -46.17 3.43 -16.92
C SER A 360 -45.52 2.28 -17.71
N ASN A 361 -46.14 1.10 -17.55
CA ASN A 361 -46.71 0.28 -18.63
C ASN A 361 -46.27 0.59 -20.05
N GLN A 362 -45.39 -0.25 -20.61
CA GLN A 362 -45.54 -0.92 -21.91
C GLN A 362 -44.24 -1.64 -22.27
N MET A 363 -44.25 -2.97 -22.27
CA MET A 363 -43.96 -3.82 -23.44
C MET A 363 -43.81 -5.28 -22.99
N LYS A 364 -44.64 -6.13 -23.58
CA LYS A 364 -44.74 -7.57 -23.40
C LYS A 364 -43.64 -8.31 -24.17
N GLU A 365 -43.36 -9.53 -23.68
CA GLU A 365 -43.01 -10.78 -24.37
C GLU A 365 -42.09 -10.81 -25.61
N LYS A 366 -41.20 -11.82 -25.60
CA LYS A 366 -40.42 -12.50 -26.68
C LYS A 366 -38.93 -12.55 -26.30
N ASP A 367 -38.17 -13.64 -26.36
CA ASP A 367 -38.38 -14.99 -26.84
C ASP A 367 -37.44 -15.94 -26.08
N PHE A 368 -37.94 -17.16 -25.84
CA PHE A 368 -37.21 -18.38 -25.49
C PHE A 368 -36.62 -18.93 -26.80
N PHE A 369 -35.30 -19.20 -26.89
CA PHE A 369 -34.64 -20.30 -27.64
C PHE A 369 -33.16 -19.97 -27.97
N LEU A 370 -32.37 -21.03 -28.15
CA LEU A 370 -30.94 -21.09 -28.51
C LEU A 370 -29.92 -20.75 -27.40
N VAL A 371 -29.43 -21.77 -26.69
CA VAL A 371 -28.08 -22.35 -26.90
C VAL A 371 -28.07 -23.74 -26.24
N ARG A 372 -28.43 -24.76 -27.01
CA ARG A 372 -28.20 -26.18 -26.69
C ARG A 372 -27.74 -26.86 -27.98
N ARG A 373 -26.43 -26.82 -28.22
CA ARG A 373 -25.63 -27.67 -29.14
C ARG A 373 -24.35 -26.92 -29.50
N PHE A 374 -23.23 -27.33 -28.92
CA PHE A 374 -21.98 -27.61 -29.66
C PHE A 374 -20.97 -28.21 -28.65
N CYS A 375 -21.33 -29.38 -28.11
CA CYS A 375 -20.35 -30.36 -27.65
C CYS A 375 -20.09 -31.29 -28.84
N PHE A 376 -19.00 -31.09 -29.58
CA PHE A 376 -18.33 -32.13 -30.37
C PHE A 376 -17.06 -31.49 -30.93
N PHE A 377 -15.92 -31.78 -30.30
CA PHE A 377 -14.52 -31.63 -30.75
C PHE A 377 -13.59 -31.19 -29.60
N TRP A 378 -13.35 -32.11 -28.66
CA TRP A 378 -12.03 -32.37 -28.05
C TRP A 378 -12.16 -33.54 -27.07
N LYS A 379 -12.50 -34.71 -27.63
CA LYS A 379 -12.28 -36.04 -27.04
C LYS A 379 -11.35 -36.82 -27.97
N VAL A 380 -10.12 -36.34 -28.19
CA VAL A 380 -8.94 -37.14 -28.63
C VAL A 380 -7.68 -36.32 -28.31
N LEU A 381 -7.29 -36.25 -27.04
CA LEU A 381 -5.90 -35.90 -26.65
C LEU A 381 -5.58 -36.31 -25.20
N ALA A 382 -6.09 -37.46 -24.76
CA ALA A 382 -5.87 -37.95 -23.39
C ALA A 382 -5.64 -39.47 -23.34
N VAL A 383 -4.97 -40.04 -24.34
CA VAL A 383 -4.65 -41.49 -24.41
C VAL A 383 -3.18 -41.75 -24.79
N PHE A 384 -2.27 -40.76 -24.71
CA PHE A 384 -0.85 -40.96 -25.09
C PHE A 384 0.18 -40.62 -24.01
N ILE A 385 -0.23 -40.30 -22.78
CA ILE A 385 0.70 -40.03 -21.65
C ILE A 385 0.30 -40.85 -20.42
N ILE A 386 -0.10 -42.11 -20.64
CA ILE A 386 -0.24 -43.13 -19.60
C ILE A 386 0.27 -44.44 -20.22
N CYS A 387 1.57 -44.54 -20.49
CA CYS A 387 2.22 -45.81 -20.86
C CYS A 387 3.76 -45.83 -20.76
N VAL A 388 4.42 -44.85 -20.11
CA VAL A 388 5.90 -44.85 -19.95
C VAL A 388 6.36 -44.78 -18.48
N LEU A 389 5.45 -44.86 -17.50
CA LEU A 389 5.82 -44.79 -16.08
C LEU A 389 5.57 -46.08 -15.29
N HIS A 390 5.73 -47.25 -15.93
CA HIS A 390 5.60 -48.53 -15.24
C HIS A 390 6.63 -49.60 -15.65
N CYS A 391 7.87 -49.20 -15.93
CA CYS A 391 8.95 -50.18 -16.10
C CYS A 391 10.36 -49.59 -15.90
N VAL A 392 10.71 -49.11 -14.70
CA VAL A 392 12.10 -49.17 -14.17
C VAL A 392 12.05 -49.17 -12.63
N LEU A 393 11.59 -50.26 -12.04
CA LEU A 393 11.88 -50.59 -10.64
C LEU A 393 12.64 -51.92 -10.64
N GLN A 394 13.96 -51.85 -10.73
CA GLN A 394 14.82 -52.85 -10.08
C GLN A 394 16.29 -52.39 -10.01
N LYS A 395 16.85 -52.58 -8.80
CA LYS A 395 18.27 -52.66 -8.42
C LYS A 395 19.11 -51.37 -8.53
N ARG A 396 19.24 -50.68 -7.38
CA ARG A 396 20.53 -50.06 -7.01
C ARG A 396 20.83 -50.29 -5.53
N VAL A 397 21.74 -51.23 -5.30
CA VAL A 397 22.60 -51.31 -4.11
C VAL A 397 23.35 -49.97 -4.03
N ILE A 398 23.06 -49.16 -3.01
CA ILE A 398 23.85 -47.97 -2.71
C ILE A 398 24.96 -48.43 -1.76
N ASN A 399 26.19 -48.47 -2.26
CA ASN A 399 27.37 -48.50 -1.42
C ASN A 399 27.37 -47.26 -0.53
N HIS A 400 27.26 -47.45 0.78
CA HIS A 400 27.56 -46.42 1.77
C HIS A 400 29.04 -46.01 1.63
N MET A 401 29.33 -44.95 0.86
CA MET A 401 30.64 -44.29 0.92
C MET A 401 30.65 -43.36 2.13
N ALA A 402 31.47 -43.68 3.13
CA ALA A 402 31.65 -42.83 4.31
C ALA A 402 32.00 -41.37 3.93
N LEU A 403 31.41 -40.41 4.65
CA LEU A 403 31.53 -38.97 4.42
C LEU A 403 32.64 -38.36 5.29
N ASN A 404 33.24 -37.26 4.83
CA ASN A 404 34.22 -36.45 5.57
C ASN A 404 35.43 -37.26 6.06
N LYS A 405 36.03 -38.06 5.17
CA LYS A 405 37.09 -39.03 5.52
C LYS A 405 38.44 -38.38 5.88
N LEU A 406 38.69 -37.15 5.45
CA LEU A 406 39.94 -36.46 5.71
C LEU A 406 39.89 -35.74 7.07
N SER A 407 41.02 -35.79 7.78
CA SER A 407 41.26 -35.02 9.00
C SER A 407 42.40 -34.02 8.77
N ASP A 408 42.40 -32.91 9.51
CA ASP A 408 43.46 -31.90 9.41
C ASP A 408 44.84 -32.51 9.72
N LYS A 409 44.90 -33.46 10.67
CA LYS A 409 46.10 -34.26 10.97
C LYS A 409 46.64 -35.01 9.76
N LYS A 410 45.75 -35.60 8.93
CA LYS A 410 46.12 -36.28 7.69
C LYS A 410 46.64 -35.29 6.64
N LEU A 411 46.04 -34.11 6.51
CA LEU A 411 46.49 -33.09 5.56
C LEU A 411 47.85 -32.51 5.91
N ARG A 412 48.12 -32.24 7.20
CA ARG A 412 49.44 -31.83 7.67
C ARG A 412 50.52 -32.87 7.37
N SER A 413 50.19 -34.16 7.49
CA SER A 413 51.13 -35.25 7.18
C SER A 413 51.45 -35.41 5.69
N LEU A 414 50.61 -34.86 4.81
CA LEU A 414 50.78 -34.91 3.36
C LEU A 414 51.50 -33.68 2.80
N LEU A 415 51.57 -32.60 3.58
CA LEU A 415 52.24 -31.37 3.20
C LEU A 415 53.76 -31.59 3.16
N GLY A 416 54.40 -31.28 2.03
CA GLY A 416 55.86 -31.41 1.86
C GLY A 416 56.37 -32.84 1.59
N ARG A 417 55.50 -33.84 1.53
CA ARG A 417 55.89 -35.23 1.18
C ARG A 417 56.15 -35.35 -0.32
N ARG A 418 57.39 -35.69 -0.70
CA ARG A 418 57.74 -35.99 -2.10
C ARG A 418 57.21 -37.37 -2.49
N SER A 419 56.60 -37.46 -3.66
CA SER A 419 56.07 -38.70 -4.24
C SER A 419 56.41 -38.77 -5.73
N GLU A 420 56.64 -39.98 -6.24
CA GLU A 420 56.94 -40.20 -7.66
C GLU A 420 55.76 -39.84 -8.57
N ARG A 421 54.53 -39.89 -8.05
CA ARG A 421 53.28 -39.65 -8.79
C ARG A 421 52.32 -38.76 -7.99
N GLN A 422 51.45 -38.08 -8.73
CA GLN A 422 50.38 -37.25 -8.15
C GLN A 422 49.33 -38.15 -7.50
N GLU A 423 48.98 -37.86 -6.24
CA GLU A 423 47.99 -38.63 -5.49
C GLU A 423 46.70 -37.82 -5.35
N THR A 424 45.54 -38.48 -5.47
CA THR A 424 44.24 -37.88 -5.21
C THR A 424 43.51 -38.69 -4.15
N ILE A 425 43.16 -38.04 -3.04
CA ILE A 425 42.54 -38.67 -1.87
C ILE A 425 41.14 -38.11 -1.69
N ALA A 426 40.13 -38.97 -1.67
CA ALA A 426 38.73 -38.55 -1.60
C ALA A 426 38.28 -38.23 -0.16
N ASP A 427 37.63 -37.07 0.04
CA ASP A 427 36.97 -36.67 1.29
C ASP A 427 35.49 -37.09 1.33
N GLY A 428 34.86 -37.20 0.15
CA GLY A 428 33.44 -37.59 -0.02
C GLY A 428 32.60 -36.49 -0.68
N ASN A 429 31.44 -36.85 -1.22
CA ASN A 429 30.51 -35.93 -1.90
C ASN A 429 31.16 -35.04 -2.99
N GLY A 430 32.06 -35.62 -3.79
CA GLY A 430 32.74 -34.90 -4.87
C GLY A 430 33.96 -34.07 -4.43
N LEU A 431 34.23 -33.91 -3.13
CA LEU A 431 35.46 -33.25 -2.66
C LEU A 431 36.61 -34.25 -2.56
N SER A 432 37.76 -33.87 -3.10
CA SER A 432 39.01 -34.61 -3.02
C SER A 432 40.19 -33.66 -2.80
N VAL A 433 41.29 -34.21 -2.32
CA VAL A 433 42.55 -33.51 -2.13
C VAL A 433 43.57 -34.07 -3.10
N ARG A 434 44.20 -33.19 -3.87
CA ARG A 434 45.22 -33.49 -4.87
C ARG A 434 46.58 -33.09 -4.30
N VAL A 435 47.47 -34.06 -4.12
CA VAL A 435 48.84 -33.87 -3.62
C VAL A 435 49.80 -33.92 -4.81
N SER A 436 50.53 -32.83 -5.05
CA SER A 436 51.52 -32.74 -6.13
C SER A 436 52.78 -33.55 -5.81
N LYS A 437 53.61 -33.83 -6.83
CA LYS A 437 54.93 -34.51 -6.66
C LYS A 437 55.86 -33.77 -5.68
N TYR A 438 55.69 -32.46 -5.57
CA TYR A 438 56.46 -31.58 -4.71
C TYR A 438 55.84 -31.39 -3.31
N GLY A 439 54.76 -32.10 -3.00
CA GLY A 439 54.11 -32.06 -1.68
C GLY A 439 53.13 -30.90 -1.47
N CYS A 440 52.68 -30.22 -2.54
CA CYS A 440 51.65 -29.20 -2.43
C CYS A 440 50.25 -29.84 -2.41
N VAL A 441 49.43 -29.42 -1.46
CA VAL A 441 48.09 -29.97 -1.23
C VAL A 441 47.03 -29.00 -1.75
N SER A 442 46.18 -29.43 -2.68
CA SER A 442 45.11 -28.62 -3.27
C SER A 442 43.74 -29.30 -3.14
N PHE A 443 42.73 -28.53 -2.74
CA PHE A 443 41.34 -28.99 -2.71
C PHE A 443 40.76 -28.93 -4.11
N VAL A 444 40.18 -30.04 -4.55
CA VAL A 444 39.55 -30.18 -5.86
C VAL A 444 38.15 -30.74 -5.71
N PHE A 445 37.20 -30.13 -6.41
CA PHE A 445 35.82 -30.57 -6.48
C PHE A 445 35.54 -31.22 -7.83
N PHE A 446 34.96 -32.42 -7.77
CA PHE A 446 34.67 -33.30 -8.90
C PHE A 446 33.16 -33.32 -9.14
N TYR A 447 32.73 -32.99 -10.36
CA TYR A 447 31.31 -33.00 -10.73
C TYR A 447 31.07 -33.34 -12.22
N ARG A 448 29.79 -33.60 -12.56
CA ARG A 448 29.29 -33.84 -13.92
C ARG A 448 28.03 -33.00 -14.14
N LEU A 449 27.87 -32.42 -15.33
CA LEU A 449 26.78 -31.48 -15.65
C LEU A 449 25.51 -32.16 -16.19
N ALA A 450 25.62 -33.20 -17.03
CA ALA A 450 24.45 -33.81 -17.69
C ALA A 450 24.46 -35.35 -17.57
N GLY A 451 24.58 -35.87 -16.34
CA GLY A 451 24.44 -37.30 -16.06
C GLY A 451 25.73 -38.11 -16.26
N ARG A 452 25.58 -39.45 -16.23
CA ARG A 452 26.71 -40.41 -16.11
C ARG A 452 27.61 -40.48 -17.36
N GLU A 453 27.10 -40.08 -18.51
CA GLU A 453 27.81 -40.14 -19.80
C GLU A 453 28.65 -38.88 -20.08
N THR A 454 28.48 -37.81 -19.30
CA THR A 454 29.29 -36.59 -19.47
C THR A 454 30.66 -36.69 -18.83
N ALA A 455 31.67 -36.13 -19.51
CA ALA A 455 33.03 -36.07 -19.02
C ALA A 455 33.10 -35.33 -17.67
N PRO A 456 33.81 -35.89 -16.67
CA PRO A 456 33.93 -35.27 -15.37
C PRO A 456 34.80 -34.00 -15.41
N ILE A 457 34.38 -32.98 -14.65
CA ILE A 457 35.12 -31.72 -14.53
C ILE A 457 35.76 -31.64 -13.14
N TRP A 458 37.04 -31.27 -13.11
CA TRP A 458 37.80 -31.01 -11.90
C TRP A 458 37.95 -29.50 -11.70
N LEU A 459 37.43 -28.99 -10.58
CA LEU A 459 37.50 -27.59 -10.20
C LEU A 459 38.39 -27.42 -8.97
N THR A 460 39.47 -26.65 -9.10
CA THR A 460 40.36 -26.35 -7.96
C THR A 460 39.73 -25.26 -7.11
N LEU A 461 39.46 -25.55 -5.83
CA LEU A 461 38.86 -24.62 -4.88
C LEU A 461 39.91 -23.75 -4.16
N GLY A 462 41.07 -24.33 -3.85
CA GLY A 462 42.15 -23.63 -3.14
C GLY A 462 43.28 -24.56 -2.70
N LYS A 463 44.31 -24.00 -2.07
CA LYS A 463 45.50 -24.72 -1.56
C LYS A 463 45.46 -24.77 -0.03
N TYR A 464 45.99 -25.84 0.56
CA TYR A 464 46.24 -25.93 2.00
C TYR A 464 47.66 -25.44 2.30
N PRO A 465 47.91 -24.61 3.35
CA PRO A 465 47.00 -24.25 4.44
C PRO A 465 46.14 -22.98 4.22
N ASP A 466 46.31 -22.25 3.11
CA ASP A 466 45.60 -20.98 2.83
C ASP A 466 44.07 -21.12 2.87
N LEU A 467 43.55 -22.28 2.45
CA LEU A 467 42.16 -22.68 2.60
C LEU A 467 42.08 -23.82 3.63
N SER A 468 41.27 -23.63 4.68
CA SER A 468 41.06 -24.67 5.69
C SER A 468 40.20 -25.82 5.15
N LEU A 469 40.34 -27.04 5.72
CA LEU A 469 39.49 -28.18 5.36
C LEU A 469 37.99 -27.89 5.60
N LYS A 470 37.67 -27.09 6.63
CA LYS A 470 36.29 -26.67 6.92
C LYS A 470 35.74 -25.79 5.79
N SER A 471 36.48 -24.75 5.40
CA SER A 471 36.10 -23.85 4.31
C SER A 471 36.02 -24.57 2.97
N ALA A 472 36.90 -25.55 2.71
CA ALA A 472 36.83 -26.39 1.52
C ALA A 472 35.55 -27.26 1.47
N ARG A 473 35.02 -27.70 2.62
CA ARG A 473 33.73 -28.42 2.70
C ARG A 473 32.53 -27.49 2.50
N GLU A 474 32.59 -26.26 3.02
CA GLU A 474 31.57 -25.23 2.78
C GLU A 474 31.47 -24.88 1.29
N MET A 475 32.62 -24.65 0.63
CA MET A 475 32.68 -24.41 -0.82
C MET A 475 32.18 -25.61 -1.64
N ARG A 476 32.48 -26.85 -1.20
CA ARG A 476 31.91 -28.07 -1.81
C ARG A 476 30.39 -28.05 -1.75
N ASP A 477 29.82 -27.74 -0.59
CA ASP A 477 28.37 -27.78 -0.40
C ASP A 477 27.67 -26.68 -1.21
N GLN A 478 28.25 -25.48 -1.32
CA GLN A 478 27.80 -24.43 -2.24
C GLN A 478 27.83 -24.89 -3.71
N CYS A 479 28.93 -25.51 -4.15
CA CYS A 479 29.03 -26.04 -5.52
C CYS A 479 27.98 -27.12 -5.80
N ARG A 480 27.60 -27.92 -4.81
CA ARG A 480 26.53 -28.92 -4.94
C ARG A 480 25.15 -28.28 -5.04
N THR A 481 24.89 -27.21 -4.29
CA THR A 481 23.64 -26.43 -4.41
C THR A 481 23.50 -25.87 -5.82
N TRP A 482 24.56 -25.27 -6.39
CA TRP A 482 24.53 -24.78 -7.76
C TRP A 482 24.26 -25.88 -8.79
N LEU A 483 24.84 -27.07 -8.60
CA LEU A 483 24.55 -28.22 -9.48
C LEU A 483 23.11 -28.72 -9.37
N ALA A 484 22.51 -28.68 -8.17
CA ALA A 484 21.09 -29.01 -7.99
C ALA A 484 20.16 -28.00 -8.68
N GLU A 485 20.57 -26.74 -8.74
CA GLU A 485 19.89 -25.66 -9.48
C GLU A 485 20.18 -25.66 -10.99
N GLY A 486 20.99 -26.62 -11.50
CA GLY A 486 21.36 -26.71 -12.92
C GLY A 486 22.37 -25.64 -13.38
N ARG A 487 23.12 -25.01 -12.46
CA ARG A 487 24.14 -23.99 -12.74
C ARG A 487 25.54 -24.59 -12.68
N ASP A 488 26.45 -24.16 -13.57
CA ASP A 488 27.85 -24.60 -13.57
C ASP A 488 28.67 -23.88 -12.47
N PRO A 489 29.21 -24.59 -11.46
CA PRO A 489 30.03 -24.01 -10.40
C PRO A 489 31.24 -23.21 -10.89
N ARG A 490 31.86 -23.60 -12.03
CA ARG A 490 33.02 -22.90 -12.57
C ARG A 490 32.69 -21.47 -13.01
N ILE A 491 31.50 -21.28 -13.58
CA ILE A 491 31.01 -19.98 -14.04
C ILE A 491 30.61 -19.12 -12.84
N GLN A 492 29.94 -19.72 -11.85
CA GLN A 492 29.52 -18.99 -10.63
C GLN A 492 30.72 -18.46 -9.83
N ILE A 493 31.74 -19.29 -9.59
CA ILE A 493 32.97 -18.84 -8.91
C ILE A 493 33.66 -17.71 -9.69
N LYS A 494 33.61 -17.74 -11.03
CA LYS A 494 34.17 -16.67 -11.86
C LYS A 494 33.38 -15.36 -11.71
N ILE A 495 32.05 -15.43 -11.74
CA ILE A 495 31.16 -14.27 -11.56
C ILE A 495 31.35 -13.64 -10.17
N GLU A 496 31.39 -14.45 -9.11
CA GLU A 496 31.62 -13.96 -7.73
C GLU A 496 32.99 -13.29 -7.58
N ARG A 497 34.01 -13.84 -8.24
CA ARG A 497 35.37 -13.29 -8.21
C ARG A 497 35.48 -11.97 -8.98
N GLU A 498 34.81 -11.84 -10.12
CA GLU A 498 34.75 -10.59 -10.89
C GLU A 498 33.97 -9.50 -10.15
N ALA A 499 32.86 -9.84 -9.49
CA ALA A 499 32.10 -8.92 -8.64
C ALA A 499 32.90 -8.40 -7.44
N THR A 500 33.83 -9.20 -6.91
CA THR A 500 34.69 -8.81 -5.78
C THR A 500 35.85 -7.91 -6.21
N LEU A 501 36.31 -8.00 -7.47
CA LEU A 501 37.48 -7.26 -7.97
C LEU A 501 37.16 -5.83 -8.42
N GLN A 502 35.90 -5.51 -8.72
CA GLN A 502 35.43 -4.18 -9.14
C GLN A 502 34.07 -3.86 -8.49
N PRO A 503 34.04 -3.52 -7.19
CA PRO A 503 32.78 -3.20 -6.54
C PRO A 503 32.23 -1.86 -7.04
N VAL A 504 30.92 -1.83 -7.34
CA VAL A 504 30.23 -0.62 -7.81
C VAL A 504 30.29 0.47 -6.74
N THR A 505 30.77 1.65 -7.12
CA THR A 505 30.87 2.82 -6.22
C THR A 505 29.53 3.55 -6.06
N VAL A 506 29.42 4.40 -5.03
CA VAL A 506 28.23 5.26 -4.84
C VAL A 506 28.01 6.15 -6.05
N ARG A 507 29.07 6.71 -6.65
CA ARG A 507 28.95 7.56 -7.85
C ARG A 507 28.37 6.77 -9.03
N GLU A 508 28.91 5.59 -9.32
CA GLU A 508 28.45 4.75 -10.43
C GLU A 508 27.00 4.33 -10.25
N ALA A 509 26.58 3.98 -9.03
CA ALA A 509 25.19 3.65 -8.74
C ALA A 509 24.25 4.86 -8.99
N LEU A 510 24.63 6.07 -8.57
CA LEU A 510 23.82 7.27 -8.76
C LEU A 510 23.78 7.72 -10.23
N GLU A 511 24.91 7.64 -10.96
CA GLU A 511 24.95 7.94 -12.40
C GLU A 511 24.18 6.89 -13.22
N TYR A 512 24.30 5.60 -12.88
CA TYR A 512 23.51 4.55 -13.52
C TYR A 512 22.01 4.85 -13.45
N TRP A 513 21.52 5.31 -12.30
CA TRP A 513 20.14 5.75 -12.15
C TRP A 513 19.82 7.02 -12.94
N LEU A 514 20.75 7.98 -13.02
CA LEU A 514 20.56 9.20 -13.81
C LEU A 514 20.40 8.85 -15.30
N ASP A 515 21.34 8.10 -15.85
CA ASP A 515 21.40 7.75 -17.28
C ASP A 515 20.27 6.81 -17.70
N ASN A 516 19.93 5.82 -16.88
CA ASN A 516 18.98 4.77 -17.28
C ASN A 516 17.52 5.04 -16.83
N TYR A 517 17.26 6.17 -16.17
CA TYR A 517 15.92 6.50 -15.69
C TYR A 517 15.67 8.00 -15.58
N ALA A 518 16.51 8.74 -14.86
CA ALA A 518 16.17 10.11 -14.49
C ALA A 518 16.16 11.04 -15.71
N MET A 519 17.13 10.92 -16.61
CA MET A 519 17.26 11.78 -17.79
C MET A 519 16.02 11.70 -18.70
N ASP A 520 15.49 10.50 -18.91
CA ASP A 520 14.31 10.31 -19.77
C ASP A 520 12.98 10.64 -19.07
N LYS A 521 12.86 10.30 -17.78
CA LYS A 521 11.56 10.31 -17.07
C LYS A 521 11.36 11.54 -16.19
N ARG A 522 12.39 12.37 -15.93
CA ARG A 522 12.31 13.48 -14.99
C ARG A 522 12.72 14.82 -15.58
N ARG A 523 11.82 15.79 -15.49
CA ARG A 523 12.15 17.20 -15.68
C ARG A 523 13.14 17.66 -14.60
N GLY A 524 14.28 18.21 -15.02
CA GLY A 524 15.33 18.71 -14.13
C GLY A 524 16.35 17.67 -13.65
N ALA A 525 16.48 16.53 -14.33
CA ALA A 525 17.51 15.52 -14.02
C ALA A 525 18.93 16.09 -14.07
N GLU A 526 19.22 16.99 -15.01
CA GLU A 526 20.52 17.66 -15.12
C GLU A 526 20.86 18.48 -13.86
N HIS A 527 19.88 19.15 -13.26
CA HIS A 527 20.07 19.86 -12.00
C HIS A 527 20.36 18.90 -10.84
N ILE A 528 19.76 17.70 -10.85
CA ILE A 528 20.02 16.66 -9.85
C ILE A 528 21.47 16.17 -9.99
N ARG A 529 21.92 15.89 -11.22
CA ARG A 529 23.31 15.52 -11.52
C ARG A 529 24.30 16.57 -11.00
N GLN A 530 24.03 17.85 -11.27
CA GLN A 530 24.85 18.95 -10.72
C GLN A 530 24.86 18.98 -9.19
N CYS A 531 23.71 18.75 -8.55
CA CYS A 531 23.63 18.69 -7.08
C CYS A 531 24.43 17.50 -6.52
N PHE A 532 24.38 16.33 -7.15
CA PHE A 532 25.20 15.19 -6.76
C PHE A 532 26.69 15.47 -6.92
N GLY A 533 27.10 16.08 -8.04
CA GLY A 533 28.48 16.50 -8.29
C GLY A 533 29.00 17.51 -7.27
N LYS A 534 28.14 18.43 -6.82
CA LYS A 534 28.51 19.44 -5.83
C LYS A 534 28.56 18.91 -4.40
N HIS A 535 27.64 18.00 -4.04
CA HIS A 535 27.37 17.68 -2.63
C HIS A 535 27.67 16.24 -2.22
N ILE A 536 27.43 15.25 -3.09
CA ILE A 536 27.54 13.83 -2.74
C ILE A 536 28.87 13.24 -3.24
N TYR A 537 29.19 13.41 -4.52
CA TYR A 537 30.36 12.81 -5.14
C TYR A 537 31.69 13.19 -4.45
N PRO A 538 31.91 14.45 -4.01
CA PRO A 538 33.14 14.82 -3.34
C PRO A 538 33.36 14.14 -1.98
N VAL A 539 32.31 13.66 -1.33
CA VAL A 539 32.38 13.11 0.04
C VAL A 539 32.40 11.59 0.04
N ILE A 540 31.46 10.96 -0.67
CA ILE A 540 31.27 9.51 -0.64
C ILE A 540 31.26 8.86 -2.03
N GLY A 541 31.44 9.63 -3.10
CA GLY A 541 31.28 9.12 -4.47
C GLY A 541 32.27 8.01 -4.86
N HIS A 542 33.49 8.04 -4.33
CA HIS A 542 34.55 7.06 -4.61
C HIS A 542 34.45 5.78 -3.76
N VAL A 543 33.54 5.76 -2.77
CA VAL A 543 33.42 4.66 -1.83
C VAL A 543 32.62 3.53 -2.49
N PRO A 544 33.08 2.26 -2.38
CA PRO A 544 32.27 1.10 -2.77
C PRO A 544 30.90 1.14 -2.08
N LEU A 545 29.83 0.90 -2.82
CA LEU A 545 28.48 1.00 -2.28
C LEU A 545 28.20 -0.06 -1.20
N SER A 546 28.88 -1.22 -1.25
CA SER A 546 28.85 -2.26 -0.21
C SER A 546 29.42 -1.80 1.13
N ASP A 547 30.40 -0.91 1.10
CA ASP A 547 31.16 -0.49 2.28
C ASP A 547 30.72 0.89 2.79
N CYS A 548 29.79 1.53 2.07
CA CYS A 548 29.33 2.88 2.37
C CYS A 548 28.28 2.86 3.50
N SER A 549 28.76 2.83 4.74
CA SER A 549 27.91 2.82 5.94
C SER A 549 26.97 4.03 6.06
N ILE A 550 25.86 3.87 6.78
CA ILE A 550 24.91 4.93 7.13
C ILE A 550 25.57 6.17 7.75
N SER A 551 26.63 6.01 8.55
CA SER A 551 27.37 7.10 9.19
C SER A 551 28.02 8.04 8.16
N MET A 552 28.53 7.48 7.06
CA MET A 552 29.12 8.26 5.97
C MET A 552 28.07 9.08 5.22
N TRP A 553 26.90 8.48 4.98
CA TRP A 553 25.74 9.17 4.40
C TRP A 553 25.25 10.32 5.27
N ILE A 554 25.10 10.10 6.58
CA ILE A 554 24.68 11.15 7.53
C ILE A 554 25.69 12.30 7.52
N LYS A 555 26.99 12.02 7.62
CA LYS A 555 28.05 13.05 7.55
C LYS A 555 28.01 13.83 6.24
N CYS A 556 27.72 13.18 5.12
CA CYS A 556 27.53 13.85 3.83
C CYS A 556 26.33 14.81 3.88
N PHE A 557 25.16 14.35 4.33
CA PHE A 557 23.97 15.19 4.38
C PHE A 557 24.05 16.31 5.42
N ASP A 558 24.70 16.10 6.57
CA ASP A 558 24.88 17.11 7.60
C ASP A 558 25.73 18.30 7.11
N LYS A 559 26.72 18.06 6.24
CA LYS A 559 27.46 19.15 5.58
C LYS A 559 26.54 20.02 4.71
N ILE A 560 25.60 19.39 3.99
CA ILE A 560 24.61 20.10 3.17
C ILE A 560 23.61 20.84 4.07
N LYS A 561 23.17 20.19 5.16
CA LYS A 561 22.17 20.70 6.11
C LYS A 561 22.56 22.05 6.72
N LYS A 562 23.86 22.31 6.94
CA LYS A 562 24.37 23.58 7.47
C LYS A 562 24.04 24.78 6.58
N VAL A 563 24.06 24.62 5.26
CA VAL A 563 23.84 25.71 4.30
C VAL A 563 22.44 25.64 3.70
N ALA A 564 21.95 24.44 3.39
CA ALA A 564 20.73 24.21 2.64
C ALA A 564 19.95 22.98 3.20
N PRO A 565 19.29 23.11 4.37
CA PRO A 565 18.63 21.99 5.04
C PRO A 565 17.47 21.37 4.25
N VAL A 566 16.77 22.16 3.42
CA VAL A 566 15.71 21.65 2.55
C VAL A 566 16.29 20.85 1.37
N GLN A 567 17.44 21.27 0.84
CA GLN A 567 18.13 20.58 -0.24
C GLN A 567 18.71 19.24 0.23
N ALA A 568 19.29 19.19 1.44
CA ALA A 568 19.77 17.96 2.06
C ALA A 568 18.65 16.89 2.13
N GLY A 569 17.48 17.29 2.63
CA GLY A 569 16.30 16.43 2.68
C GLY A 569 15.78 15.99 1.30
N ALA A 570 15.87 16.86 0.29
CA ALA A 570 15.51 16.51 -1.07
C ALA A 570 16.46 15.49 -1.68
N LEU A 571 17.77 15.68 -1.49
CA LEU A 571 18.82 14.79 -2.00
C LEU A 571 18.72 13.39 -1.37
N LEU A 572 18.46 13.28 -0.07
CA LEU A 572 18.21 11.98 0.57
C LEU A 572 17.12 11.18 -0.16
N ARG A 573 15.97 11.80 -0.44
CA ARG A 573 14.87 11.11 -1.14
C ARG A 573 15.25 10.66 -2.54
N ILE A 574 16.04 11.48 -3.26
CA ILE A 574 16.49 11.15 -4.61
C ILE A 574 17.51 10.01 -4.55
N SER A 575 18.49 10.07 -3.64
CA SER A 575 19.46 8.99 -3.42
C SER A 575 18.78 7.68 -3.05
N LYS A 576 17.76 7.70 -2.17
CA LYS A 576 16.93 6.52 -1.87
C LYS A 576 16.31 5.90 -3.12
N GLN A 577 15.75 6.73 -3.98
CA GLN A 577 15.14 6.25 -5.21
C GLN A 577 16.17 5.68 -6.19
N ALA A 578 17.34 6.31 -6.28
CA ALA A 578 18.43 5.83 -7.11
C ALA A 578 18.93 4.47 -6.64
N LEU A 579 19.16 4.30 -5.34
CA LEU A 579 19.55 3.01 -4.77
C LEU A 579 18.46 1.95 -4.92
N LYS A 580 17.18 2.30 -4.70
CA LYS A 580 16.06 1.39 -4.97
C LYS A 580 16.04 0.92 -6.42
N PHE A 581 16.29 1.82 -7.38
CA PHE A 581 16.35 1.47 -8.79
C PHE A 581 17.52 0.52 -9.10
N CYS A 582 18.69 0.77 -8.53
CA CYS A 582 19.85 -0.13 -8.66
C CYS A 582 19.56 -1.52 -8.10
N ARG A 583 18.90 -1.60 -6.93
CA ARG A 583 18.50 -2.86 -6.29
C ARG A 583 17.58 -3.71 -7.15
N VAL A 584 16.51 -3.10 -7.68
CA VAL A 584 15.52 -3.80 -8.52
C VAL A 584 16.17 -4.40 -9.77
N ARG A 585 17.16 -3.71 -10.34
CA ARG A 585 17.89 -4.18 -11.53
C ARG A 585 19.09 -5.07 -11.20
N LYS A 586 19.33 -5.38 -9.92
CA LYS A 586 20.51 -6.12 -9.45
C LYS A 586 21.84 -5.52 -9.92
N TYR A 587 21.88 -4.21 -10.16
CA TYR A 587 23.12 -3.50 -10.54
C TYR A 587 24.02 -3.29 -9.33
N ALA A 588 23.44 -2.86 -8.21
CA ALA A 588 24.11 -2.79 -6.92
C ALA A 588 23.09 -2.83 -5.78
N ILE A 589 23.48 -3.39 -4.63
CA ILE A 589 22.58 -3.62 -3.48
C ILE A 589 23.09 -2.84 -2.26
N SER A 590 22.26 -1.92 -1.75
CA SER A 590 22.51 -1.23 -0.48
C SER A 590 21.18 -0.80 0.14
N HIS A 591 21.04 -1.01 1.45
CA HIS A 591 19.87 -0.63 2.25
C HIS A 591 20.18 0.43 3.30
N GLU A 592 21.42 0.94 3.35
CA GLU A 592 21.98 1.77 4.42
C GLU A 592 21.19 3.04 4.74
N ILE A 593 20.56 3.65 3.73
CA ILE A 593 19.79 4.89 3.91
C ILE A 593 18.28 4.68 3.92
N ASP A 594 17.77 3.45 3.76
CA ASP A 594 16.33 3.18 3.61
C ASP A 594 15.52 3.64 4.84
N ASP A 595 16.10 3.58 6.03
CA ASP A 595 15.46 3.98 7.28
C ASP A 595 15.54 5.48 7.59
N LEU A 596 16.39 6.24 6.89
CA LEU A 596 16.57 7.68 7.15
C LEU A 596 15.36 8.50 6.71
N GLU A 597 14.80 9.32 7.59
CA GLU A 597 13.78 10.30 7.23
C GLU A 597 14.39 11.66 6.88
N VAL A 598 13.60 12.47 6.16
CA VAL A 598 14.01 13.83 5.77
C VAL A 598 14.33 14.71 6.99
N CYS A 599 13.69 14.47 8.14
CA CYS A 599 13.94 15.21 9.37
C CYS A 599 15.28 14.87 10.02
N ASP A 600 15.81 13.67 9.82
CA ASP A 600 17.07 13.24 10.43
C ASP A 600 18.23 14.02 9.80
N VAL A 601 18.20 14.16 8.48
CA VAL A 601 19.30 14.76 7.71
C VAL A 601 19.02 16.16 7.16
N GLY A 602 17.81 16.70 7.35
CA GLY A 602 17.39 17.93 6.71
C GLY A 602 16.11 18.53 7.27
N LYS A 603 15.43 19.34 6.46
CA LYS A 603 14.11 19.93 6.80
C LYS A 603 13.14 19.73 5.64
N LYS A 604 11.87 19.47 5.96
CA LYS A 604 10.79 19.52 4.95
C LYS A 604 10.58 20.98 4.54
N SER A 605 10.26 21.21 3.27
CA SER A 605 9.88 22.55 2.81
C SER A 605 8.60 22.98 3.54
N ALA A 606 8.63 24.13 4.22
CA ALA A 606 7.46 24.66 4.90
C ALA A 606 6.37 25.00 3.89
N ARG A 607 5.12 24.59 4.17
CA ARG A 607 3.95 25.02 3.40
C ARG A 607 3.71 26.50 3.71
N ARG A 608 4.06 27.38 2.77
CA ARG A 608 3.70 28.80 2.86
C ARG A 608 2.19 28.93 2.63
N SER A 609 1.50 29.79 3.37
CA SER A 609 0.04 30.01 3.25
C SER A 609 -0.35 31.44 2.89
N ARG A 610 0.64 32.30 2.61
CA ARG A 610 0.40 33.74 2.43
C ARG A 610 -0.48 34.06 1.22
N VAL A 611 -1.39 35.01 1.43
CA VAL A 611 -2.19 35.74 0.45
C VAL A 611 -1.92 37.23 0.69
N LEU A 612 -1.71 38.03 -0.37
CA LEU A 612 -1.49 39.48 -0.22
C LEU A 612 -2.80 40.16 0.21
N THR A 613 -2.68 41.23 0.98
CA THR A 613 -3.83 42.08 1.36
C THR A 613 -4.27 42.95 0.19
N ASP A 614 -5.46 43.57 0.30
CA ASP A 614 -5.98 44.44 -0.75
C ASP A 614 -5.11 45.69 -0.96
N ASP A 615 -4.52 46.24 0.09
CA ASP A 615 -3.56 47.35 -0.02
C ASP A 615 -2.27 46.92 -0.73
N GLU A 616 -1.74 45.74 -0.42
CA GLU A 616 -0.55 45.22 -1.09
C GLU A 616 -0.81 44.92 -2.59
N ILE A 617 -2.02 44.46 -2.93
CA ILE A 617 -2.44 44.24 -4.33
C ILE A 617 -2.63 45.58 -5.03
N ARG A 618 -3.21 46.58 -4.36
CA ARG A 618 -3.40 47.94 -4.85
C ARG A 618 -2.07 48.60 -5.20
N ASP A 619 -1.10 48.57 -4.29
CA ASP A 619 0.24 49.13 -4.48
C ASP A 619 0.94 48.45 -5.66
N LEU A 620 0.85 47.12 -5.73
CA LEU A 620 1.42 46.34 -6.84
C LEU A 620 0.75 46.68 -8.17
N TRP A 621 -0.58 46.72 -8.24
CA TRP A 621 -1.32 47.00 -9.47
C TRP A 621 -1.10 48.45 -9.95
N ARG A 622 -0.98 49.41 -9.03
CA ARG A 622 -0.63 50.80 -9.33
C ARG A 622 0.77 50.90 -9.95
N SER A 623 1.76 50.27 -9.33
CA SER A 623 3.16 50.27 -9.81
C SER A 623 3.29 49.59 -11.18
N ILE A 624 2.52 48.53 -11.45
CA ILE A 624 2.47 47.86 -12.77
C ILE A 624 1.90 48.79 -13.86
N ASN A 625 0.90 49.60 -13.54
CA ASN A 625 0.17 50.45 -14.51
C ASN A 625 0.67 51.90 -14.59
N THR A 626 1.71 52.28 -13.86
CA THR A 626 2.25 53.65 -13.92
C THR A 626 3.03 53.86 -15.23
N ASP A 627 2.67 54.89 -16.01
CA ASP A 627 3.26 55.16 -17.35
C ASP A 627 4.69 55.74 -17.32
N TYR A 628 5.23 56.05 -16.14
CA TYR A 628 6.57 56.60 -15.94
C TYR A 628 7.47 55.67 -15.12
N ASP A 629 8.78 55.83 -15.27
CA ASP A 629 9.78 55.10 -14.48
C ASP A 629 9.72 55.54 -13.01
N ASN A 630 9.10 54.72 -12.18
CA ASN A 630 8.95 54.97 -10.75
C ASN A 630 10.14 54.41 -9.93
N HIS A 631 11.20 53.89 -10.57
CA HIS A 631 12.36 53.24 -9.93
C HIS A 631 12.04 52.00 -9.07
N GLU A 632 10.75 51.65 -8.88
CA GLU A 632 10.31 50.48 -8.10
C GLU A 632 10.39 49.20 -8.93
N LEU A 633 9.94 49.27 -10.19
CA LEU A 633 9.85 48.13 -11.11
C LEU A 633 10.46 48.49 -12.47
N SER A 634 11.41 47.67 -12.93
CA SER A 634 11.91 47.76 -14.30
C SER A 634 10.82 47.40 -15.30
N TYR A 635 10.92 47.92 -16.53
CA TYR A 635 9.97 47.68 -17.61
C TYR A 635 9.68 46.18 -17.83
N GLU A 636 10.73 45.35 -17.82
CA GLU A 636 10.67 43.90 -17.96
C GLU A 636 9.83 43.25 -16.84
N ASN A 637 10.09 43.66 -15.60
CA ASN A 637 9.38 43.10 -14.45
C ASN A 637 7.91 43.54 -14.44
N ARG A 638 7.57 44.74 -14.94
CA ARG A 638 6.18 45.19 -15.06
C ARG A 638 5.39 44.34 -16.04
N ILE A 639 5.96 44.04 -17.21
CA ILE A 639 5.33 43.14 -18.20
C ILE A 639 5.07 41.77 -17.55
N ILE A 640 6.10 41.16 -16.94
CA ILE A 640 5.96 39.83 -16.33
C ILE A 640 4.93 39.85 -15.19
N LEU A 641 5.01 40.83 -14.29
CA LEU A 641 4.08 40.96 -13.17
C LEU A 641 2.64 41.17 -13.63
N ARG A 642 2.41 41.93 -14.71
CA ARG A 642 1.07 42.11 -15.29
C ARG A 642 0.47 40.77 -15.73
N PHE A 643 1.24 39.93 -16.42
CA PHE A 643 0.78 38.58 -16.77
C PHE A 643 0.51 37.70 -15.55
N LEU A 644 1.40 37.73 -14.54
CA LEU A 644 1.26 36.92 -13.32
C LEU A 644 0.02 37.30 -12.50
N VAL A 645 -0.23 38.61 -12.35
CA VAL A 645 -1.35 39.14 -11.58
C VAL A 645 -2.68 38.92 -12.31
N VAL A 646 -2.74 39.20 -13.61
CA VAL A 646 -4.00 39.08 -14.37
C VAL A 646 -4.40 37.62 -14.61
N PHE A 647 -3.48 36.76 -15.03
CA PHE A 647 -3.82 35.38 -15.42
C PHE A 647 -3.61 34.35 -14.31
N GLY A 648 -3.02 34.73 -13.17
CA GLY A 648 -2.64 33.76 -12.14
C GLY A 648 -1.74 32.64 -12.69
N CYS A 649 -0.96 32.92 -13.73
CA CYS A 649 -0.15 31.94 -14.46
C CYS A 649 1.20 31.66 -13.75
N ARG A 650 1.92 30.61 -14.15
CA ARG A 650 3.26 30.33 -13.58
C ARG A 650 4.28 31.21 -14.28
N LEU A 651 5.34 31.58 -13.57
CA LEU A 651 6.44 32.36 -14.14
C LEU A 651 7.03 31.71 -15.40
N SER A 652 7.22 30.39 -15.41
CA SER A 652 7.70 29.67 -16.60
C SER A 652 6.74 29.74 -17.79
N GLU A 653 5.42 29.79 -17.53
CA GLU A 653 4.40 29.85 -18.59
C GLU A 653 4.50 31.19 -19.35
N VAL A 654 4.83 32.29 -18.66
CA VAL A 654 4.99 33.61 -19.30
C VAL A 654 6.33 33.74 -20.02
N LEU A 655 7.42 33.28 -19.39
CA LEU A 655 8.77 33.43 -19.94
C LEU A 655 8.96 32.63 -21.25
N LEU A 656 8.27 31.51 -21.41
CA LEU A 656 8.31 30.65 -22.60
C LEU A 656 7.20 30.97 -23.61
N SER A 657 6.26 31.86 -23.28
CA SER A 657 5.09 32.09 -24.14
C SER A 657 5.49 32.81 -25.43
N SER A 658 5.05 32.27 -26.56
CA SER A 658 5.22 32.85 -27.89
C SER A 658 3.91 33.40 -28.44
N TRP A 659 3.97 34.35 -29.38
CA TRP A 659 2.76 34.99 -29.93
C TRP A 659 1.83 34.04 -30.70
N VAL A 660 2.30 32.86 -31.11
CA VAL A 660 1.46 31.82 -31.75
C VAL A 660 0.48 31.15 -30.77
N GLU A 661 0.73 31.25 -29.47
CA GLU A 661 -0.16 30.75 -28.41
C GLU A 661 -1.39 31.65 -28.19
N TRP A 662 -1.38 32.87 -28.74
CA TRP A 662 -2.37 33.90 -28.48
C TRP A 662 -3.29 34.08 -29.69
N ASP A 663 -4.51 33.60 -29.54
CA ASP A 663 -5.58 33.72 -30.53
C ASP A 663 -6.36 35.02 -30.25
N PHE A 664 -6.04 36.08 -31.00
CA PHE A 664 -6.67 37.39 -30.83
C PHE A 664 -8.10 37.44 -31.37
N ASP A 665 -8.44 36.58 -32.33
CA ASP A 665 -9.79 36.51 -32.90
C ASP A 665 -10.76 35.88 -31.89
N LYS A 666 -10.35 34.79 -31.25
CA LYS A 666 -11.14 34.12 -30.20
C LYS A 666 -10.90 34.70 -28.80
N LYS A 667 -9.97 35.65 -28.67
CA LYS A 667 -9.51 36.23 -27.38
C LYS A 667 -9.07 35.16 -26.38
N LEU A 668 -8.20 34.23 -26.80
CA LEU A 668 -7.72 33.12 -25.98
C LEU A 668 -6.18 33.09 -25.91
N TRP A 669 -5.67 32.72 -24.74
CA TRP A 669 -4.29 32.28 -24.56
C TRP A 669 -4.24 30.77 -24.33
N ARG A 670 -3.55 30.05 -25.22
CA ARG A 670 -3.40 28.58 -25.20
C ARG A 670 -1.97 28.22 -24.80
N VAL A 671 -1.76 27.96 -23.52
CA VAL A 671 -0.46 27.50 -23.03
C VAL A 671 -0.25 26.05 -23.42
N PRO A 672 0.79 25.71 -24.22
CA PRO A 672 1.02 24.35 -24.66
C PRO A 672 1.45 23.44 -23.50
N ALA A 673 1.30 22.13 -23.69
CA ALA A 673 1.66 21.12 -22.70
C ALA A 673 3.15 21.18 -22.29
N ASP A 674 4.03 21.59 -23.20
CA ASP A 674 5.46 21.71 -22.97
C ASP A 674 5.81 22.86 -22.01
N HIS A 675 5.09 23.98 -22.11
CA HIS A 675 5.26 25.14 -21.23
C HIS A 675 4.55 24.96 -19.87
N SER A 676 3.62 24.01 -19.80
CA SER A 676 2.88 23.66 -18.58
C SER A 676 3.64 22.66 -17.71
N LYS A 677 3.68 22.92 -16.39
CA LYS A 677 4.32 22.02 -15.40
C LYS A 677 3.72 20.60 -15.40
N ASN A 678 2.42 20.50 -15.68
CA ASN A 678 1.66 19.26 -15.58
C ASN A 678 1.54 18.51 -16.93
N GLY A 679 2.20 18.99 -17.99
CA GLY A 679 2.17 18.35 -19.31
C GLY A 679 0.78 18.39 -19.97
N ARG A 680 -0.02 19.41 -19.70
CA ARG A 680 -1.36 19.60 -20.29
C ARG A 680 -1.53 21.00 -20.82
N GLU A 681 -2.25 21.13 -21.92
CA GLU A 681 -2.67 22.41 -22.47
C GLU A 681 -3.56 23.16 -21.45
N ILE A 682 -3.36 24.47 -21.31
CA ILE A 682 -4.18 25.34 -20.47
C ILE A 682 -4.73 26.44 -21.35
N ILE A 683 -6.06 26.60 -21.37
CA ILE A 683 -6.74 27.62 -22.16
C ILE A 683 -7.32 28.67 -21.22
N ARG A 684 -6.92 29.93 -21.40
CA ARG A 684 -7.33 31.10 -20.62
C ARG A 684 -7.97 32.15 -21.52
N PRO A 685 -9.21 32.60 -21.25
CA PRO A 685 -9.77 33.77 -21.91
C PRO A 685 -8.98 35.03 -21.58
N ILE A 686 -8.82 35.90 -22.58
CA ILE A 686 -8.22 37.22 -22.41
C ILE A 686 -9.30 38.17 -21.85
N PRO A 687 -9.07 38.86 -20.71
CA PRO A 687 -9.98 39.88 -20.22
C PRO A 687 -10.16 41.00 -21.24
N ASP A 688 -11.40 41.46 -21.44
CA ASP A 688 -11.71 42.50 -22.43
C ASP A 688 -10.95 43.80 -22.14
N GLY A 689 -10.79 44.18 -20.87
CA GLY A 689 -10.04 45.37 -20.46
C GLY A 689 -8.52 45.28 -20.65
N MET A 690 -7.96 44.08 -20.84
CA MET A 690 -6.51 43.89 -21.11
C MET A 690 -6.21 43.82 -22.62
N PHE A 691 -7.22 43.60 -23.46
CA PHE A 691 -7.05 43.29 -24.88
C PHE A 691 -6.25 44.37 -25.64
N ASN A 692 -6.58 45.64 -25.44
CA ASN A 692 -5.88 46.74 -26.12
C ASN A 692 -4.40 46.83 -25.71
N TRP A 693 -4.08 46.57 -24.44
CA TRP A 693 -2.70 46.52 -23.98
C TRP A 693 -1.91 45.39 -24.66
N LEU A 694 -2.53 44.22 -24.85
CA LEU A 694 -1.90 43.09 -25.57
C LEU A 694 -1.68 43.41 -27.06
N VAL A 695 -2.60 44.11 -27.71
CA VAL A 695 -2.41 44.57 -29.10
C VAL A 695 -1.21 45.51 -29.21
N THR A 696 -1.09 46.47 -28.29
CA THR A 696 0.08 47.36 -28.24
C THR A 696 1.36 46.60 -27.96
N LEU A 697 1.35 45.67 -27.00
CA LEU A 697 2.52 44.85 -26.69
C LEU A 697 2.95 43.99 -27.89
N LYS A 698 2.00 43.42 -28.64
CA LYS A 698 2.27 42.66 -29.86
C LYS A 698 2.89 43.52 -30.96
N LYS A 699 2.51 44.79 -31.09
CA LYS A 699 3.18 45.71 -32.02
C LYS A 699 4.64 45.97 -31.65
N ILE A 700 4.94 46.04 -30.35
CA ILE A 700 6.31 46.30 -29.84
C ILE A 700 7.18 45.03 -29.93
N THR A 701 6.62 43.88 -29.57
CA THR A 701 7.38 42.63 -29.37
C THR A 701 7.09 41.55 -30.40
N GLY A 702 6.24 41.81 -31.40
CA GLY A 702 5.77 40.80 -32.37
C GLY A 702 6.88 40.19 -33.23
N ASN A 703 8.00 40.90 -33.39
CA ASN A 703 9.19 40.40 -34.10
C ASN A 703 10.15 39.61 -33.20
N LYS A 704 9.79 39.38 -31.94
CA LYS A 704 10.59 38.64 -30.96
C LYS A 704 10.01 37.24 -30.76
N GLU A 705 10.85 36.30 -30.35
CA GLU A 705 10.48 34.91 -30.11
C GLU A 705 9.46 34.75 -28.97
N ASN A 706 9.64 35.51 -27.88
CA ASN A 706 8.80 35.47 -26.69
C ASN A 706 7.91 36.71 -26.57
N VAL A 707 6.71 36.53 -26.01
CA VAL A 707 5.68 37.58 -25.80
C VAL A 707 6.19 38.74 -24.93
N ILE A 708 7.12 38.45 -24.01
CA ILE A 708 7.76 39.47 -23.16
C ILE A 708 8.75 40.36 -23.93
N GLY A 709 9.24 39.94 -25.09
CA GLY A 709 10.13 40.72 -25.96
C GLY A 709 11.61 40.72 -25.59
N PHE A 710 12.01 40.04 -24.52
CA PHE A 710 13.40 39.92 -24.03
C PHE A 710 13.69 38.51 -23.51
N ASP A 711 14.96 38.11 -23.49
CA ASP A 711 15.38 36.84 -22.88
C ASP A 711 15.73 37.04 -21.40
N MET A 712 15.09 36.26 -20.54
CA MET A 712 15.34 36.29 -19.11
C MET A 712 15.29 34.89 -18.53
N ARG A 713 16.41 34.45 -17.94
CA ARG A 713 16.45 33.19 -17.20
C ARG A 713 15.43 33.22 -16.07
N GLN A 714 14.69 32.12 -15.92
CA GLN A 714 13.68 31.96 -14.89
C GLN A 714 14.23 32.22 -13.47
N CYS A 715 15.46 31.82 -13.18
CA CYS A 715 16.10 32.07 -11.89
C CYS A 715 16.27 33.56 -11.63
N THR A 716 16.69 34.34 -12.63
CA THR A 716 16.84 35.79 -12.55
C THR A 716 15.48 36.45 -12.32
N ALA A 717 14.48 36.12 -13.14
CA ALA A 717 13.12 36.66 -12.99
C ALA A 717 12.50 36.33 -11.61
N SER A 718 12.71 35.12 -11.12
CA SER A 718 12.20 34.72 -9.79
C SER A 718 12.85 35.51 -8.65
N VAL A 719 14.13 35.86 -8.79
CA VAL A 719 14.88 36.63 -7.79
C VAL A 719 14.50 38.11 -7.85
N THR A 720 14.38 38.69 -9.04
CA THR A 720 14.00 40.10 -9.21
C THR A 720 12.60 40.35 -8.69
N ILE A 721 11.62 39.53 -9.09
CA ILE A 721 10.23 39.61 -8.61
C ILE A 721 10.15 39.33 -7.11
N GLY A 722 10.92 38.37 -6.60
CA GLY A 722 10.96 38.04 -5.17
C GLY A 722 11.57 39.13 -4.28
N LYS A 723 12.13 40.19 -4.86
CA LYS A 723 12.63 41.38 -4.15
C LYS A 723 11.66 42.56 -4.21
N THR A 724 10.61 42.52 -5.04
CA THR A 724 9.67 43.62 -5.24
C THR A 724 8.99 44.07 -3.94
N TRP A 725 8.60 43.12 -3.07
CA TRP A 725 7.99 43.42 -1.77
C TRP A 725 8.82 44.39 -0.91
N LYS A 726 10.16 44.31 -0.99
CA LYS A 726 11.05 45.23 -0.26
C LYS A 726 11.01 46.64 -0.83
N ARG A 727 10.92 46.76 -2.16
CA ARG A 727 10.89 48.06 -2.85
C ARG A 727 9.58 48.79 -2.57
N MET A 728 8.48 48.05 -2.52
CA MET A 728 7.16 48.55 -2.14
C MET A 728 6.98 48.73 -0.62
N LYS A 729 8.01 48.42 0.18
CA LYS A 729 8.00 48.53 1.66
C LYS A 729 6.88 47.73 2.35
N HIS A 730 6.47 46.60 1.77
CA HIS A 730 5.50 45.71 2.41
C HIS A 730 6.13 45.07 3.66
N SER A 731 5.33 44.89 4.71
CA SER A 731 5.78 44.36 6.01
C SER A 731 6.25 42.91 5.94
N GLU A 732 5.60 42.11 5.08
CA GLU A 732 5.91 40.69 4.92
C GLU A 732 6.53 40.37 3.54
N LYS A 733 7.28 39.26 3.46
CA LYS A 733 7.88 38.75 2.21
C LYS A 733 6.92 37.94 1.33
N TRP A 734 6.73 38.35 0.07
CA TRP A 734 5.96 37.60 -0.94
C TRP A 734 6.79 37.24 -2.18
N THR A 735 6.28 36.32 -3.00
CA THR A 735 6.92 35.80 -4.21
C THR A 735 5.94 35.75 -5.39
N ALA A 736 6.45 35.52 -6.60
CA ALA A 736 5.63 35.35 -7.81
C ALA A 736 4.52 34.28 -7.65
N HIS A 737 4.75 33.23 -6.84
CA HIS A 737 3.75 32.19 -6.63
C HIS A 737 2.56 32.65 -5.78
N ASP A 738 2.75 33.65 -4.92
CA ASP A 738 1.70 34.15 -4.05
C ASP A 738 0.63 34.94 -4.86
N MET A 739 1.00 35.50 -6.02
CA MET A 739 0.04 36.10 -6.98
C MET A 739 -1.04 35.09 -7.42
N ARG A 740 -0.64 33.84 -7.65
CA ARG A 740 -1.56 32.77 -8.03
C ARG A 740 -2.54 32.44 -6.91
N ARG A 741 -2.11 32.58 -5.65
CA ARG A 741 -2.95 32.31 -4.48
C ARG A 741 -3.95 33.42 -4.26
N VAL A 742 -3.52 34.67 -4.42
CA VAL A 742 -4.41 35.83 -4.43
C VAL A 742 -5.50 35.65 -5.47
N PHE A 743 -5.11 35.36 -6.72
CA PHE A 743 -6.04 35.07 -7.82
C PHE A 743 -7.05 33.98 -7.45
N ALA A 744 -6.57 32.84 -6.95
CA ALA A 744 -7.42 31.71 -6.56
C ALA A 744 -8.39 32.06 -5.43
N THR A 745 -7.88 32.75 -4.40
CA THR A 745 -8.62 33.08 -3.17
C THR A 745 -9.72 34.09 -3.51
N LYS A 746 -9.38 35.20 -4.18
CA LYS A 746 -10.34 36.26 -4.52
C LYS A 746 -11.45 35.78 -5.47
N LEU A 747 -11.13 34.93 -6.46
CA LEU A 747 -12.15 34.32 -7.30
C LEU A 747 -13.08 33.38 -6.51
N SER A 748 -12.53 32.61 -5.57
CA SER A 748 -13.32 31.72 -4.71
C SER A 748 -14.22 32.52 -3.76
N ASP A 749 -13.69 33.59 -3.16
CA ASP A 749 -14.42 34.48 -2.24
C ASP A 749 -15.58 35.19 -2.95
N HIS A 750 -15.43 35.52 -4.23
CA HIS A 750 -16.50 36.07 -5.05
C HIS A 750 -17.59 35.04 -5.42
N GLY A 751 -17.31 33.74 -5.27
CA GLY A 751 -18.26 32.67 -5.55
C GLY A 751 -18.10 31.98 -6.90
N PHE A 752 -16.95 32.12 -7.59
CA PHE A 752 -16.67 31.30 -8.76
C PHE A 752 -16.42 29.83 -8.36
N GLU A 753 -16.86 28.91 -9.21
CA GLU A 753 -16.81 27.49 -8.92
C GLU A 753 -15.37 26.98 -8.88
N HIS A 754 -15.06 26.12 -7.91
CA HIS A 754 -13.71 25.61 -7.67
C HIS A 754 -13.08 24.99 -8.93
N ASN A 755 -13.85 24.27 -9.74
CA ASN A 755 -13.38 23.69 -11.00
C ASN A 755 -12.94 24.74 -12.03
N VAL A 756 -13.62 25.88 -12.11
CA VAL A 756 -13.26 26.98 -13.03
C VAL A 756 -11.92 27.59 -12.62
N VAL A 757 -11.76 27.88 -11.33
CA VAL A 757 -10.52 28.44 -10.74
C VAL A 757 -9.34 27.48 -10.92
N GLU A 758 -9.52 26.20 -10.61
CA GLU A 758 -8.47 25.18 -10.77
C GLU A 758 -8.06 24.99 -12.24
N GLN A 759 -9.01 25.06 -13.18
CA GLN A 759 -8.70 25.01 -14.62
C GLN A 759 -7.93 26.25 -15.11
N LEU A 760 -8.28 27.46 -14.65
CA LEU A 760 -7.52 28.69 -14.98
C LEU A 760 -6.07 28.63 -14.46
N LEU A 761 -5.87 28.02 -13.29
CA LEU A 761 -4.56 27.74 -12.72
C LEU A 761 -3.84 26.55 -13.39
N GLY A 762 -4.50 25.79 -14.26
CA GLY A 762 -3.92 24.59 -14.88
C GLY A 762 -3.62 23.48 -13.86
N HIS A 763 -4.41 23.38 -12.80
CA HIS A 763 -4.37 22.28 -11.85
C HIS A 763 -5.22 21.11 -12.37
N THR A 764 -4.81 19.89 -12.02
CA THR A 764 -5.60 18.70 -12.31
C THR A 764 -6.72 18.57 -11.29
N LEU A 765 -7.97 18.51 -11.74
CA LEU A 765 -9.10 18.22 -10.87
C LEU A 765 -8.87 16.86 -10.18
N GLY A 766 -8.79 16.87 -8.85
CA GLY A 766 -8.57 15.67 -8.05
C GLY A 766 -9.82 14.79 -7.92
N GLY A 767 -9.63 13.48 -7.72
CA GLY A 767 -10.72 12.53 -7.47
C GLY A 767 -11.58 12.19 -8.70
N VAL A 768 -12.80 11.75 -8.46
CA VAL A 768 -13.77 11.29 -9.49
C VAL A 768 -14.08 12.40 -10.50
N ALA A 769 -14.05 13.68 -10.08
CA ALA A 769 -14.34 14.82 -10.93
C ALA A 769 -13.38 14.97 -12.13
N GLY A 770 -12.11 14.58 -11.99
CA GLY A 770 -11.13 14.62 -13.07
C GLY A 770 -11.33 13.54 -14.15
N VAL A 771 -12.13 12.51 -13.88
CA VAL A 771 -12.45 11.41 -14.82
C VAL A 771 -13.73 11.74 -15.62
N TYR A 772 -14.71 12.38 -14.98
CA TYR A 772 -16.04 12.62 -15.56
C TYR A 772 -16.25 14.05 -16.11
N ASN A 773 -15.56 15.06 -15.57
CA ASN A 773 -15.77 16.45 -16.00
C ASN A 773 -14.75 16.87 -17.08
N ARG A 774 -15.15 16.73 -18.35
CA ARG A 774 -14.37 17.17 -19.51
C ARG A 774 -14.74 18.59 -20.00
N SER A 775 -15.70 19.25 -19.35
CA SER A 775 -16.14 20.60 -19.76
C SER A 775 -15.04 21.63 -19.47
N GLN A 776 -14.78 22.51 -20.44
CA GLN A 776 -13.79 23.60 -20.32
C GLN A 776 -14.36 24.88 -19.70
N TYR A 777 -15.67 24.97 -19.45
CA TYR A 777 -16.36 26.10 -18.82
C TYR A 777 -15.93 27.47 -19.37
N MET A 778 -15.83 27.61 -20.70
CA MET A 778 -15.20 28.78 -21.32
C MET A 778 -15.92 30.10 -21.03
N ASP A 779 -17.25 30.10 -21.04
CA ASP A 779 -18.03 31.31 -20.73
C ASP A 779 -17.82 31.75 -19.28
N ARG A 780 -17.89 30.80 -18.34
CA ARG A 780 -17.67 31.06 -16.92
C ARG A 780 -16.24 31.50 -16.62
N LYS A 781 -15.25 30.94 -17.32
CA LYS A 781 -13.85 31.39 -17.26
C LYS A 781 -13.71 32.82 -17.76
N LYS A 782 -14.39 33.19 -18.84
CA LYS A 782 -14.33 34.55 -19.40
C LYS A 782 -14.92 35.55 -18.42
N GLU A 783 -16.06 35.22 -17.83
CA GLU A 783 -16.70 36.02 -16.78
C GLU A 783 -15.75 36.20 -15.57
N ALA A 784 -15.11 35.12 -15.10
CA ALA A 784 -14.14 35.17 -14.01
C ALA A 784 -12.94 36.08 -14.33
N MET A 785 -12.38 35.98 -15.54
CA MET A 785 -11.24 36.78 -15.99
C MET A 785 -11.60 38.27 -16.13
N ASN A 786 -12.80 38.58 -16.65
CA ASN A 786 -13.28 39.97 -16.75
C ASN A 786 -13.53 40.57 -15.37
N TRP A 787 -14.26 39.85 -14.50
CA TRP A 787 -14.50 40.31 -13.13
C TRP A 787 -13.19 40.54 -12.36
N TRP A 788 -12.23 39.63 -12.48
CA TRP A 788 -10.93 39.78 -11.81
C TRP A 788 -10.19 41.03 -12.28
N TYR A 789 -10.21 41.31 -13.58
CA TYR A 789 -9.59 42.50 -14.13
C TYR A 789 -10.27 43.79 -13.62
N ASP A 790 -11.60 43.80 -13.56
CA ASP A 790 -12.37 44.93 -13.03
C ASP A 790 -12.13 45.14 -11.53
N TYR A 791 -12.01 44.04 -10.77
CA TYR A 791 -11.64 44.08 -9.36
C TYR A 791 -10.28 44.76 -9.15
N LEU A 792 -9.26 44.39 -9.93
CA LEU A 792 -7.94 45.00 -9.86
C LEU A 792 -8.01 46.51 -10.14
N ASN A 793 -8.75 46.93 -11.17
CA ASN A 793 -8.89 48.34 -11.51
C ASN A 793 -9.63 49.14 -10.44
N LYS A 794 -10.68 48.58 -9.83
CA LYS A 794 -11.39 49.20 -8.70
C LYS A 794 -10.48 49.51 -7.52
N GLN A 795 -9.45 48.70 -7.27
CA GLN A 795 -8.49 48.97 -6.20
C GLN A 795 -7.75 50.30 -6.39
N ILE A 796 -7.47 50.69 -7.65
CA ILE A 796 -6.80 51.96 -7.96
C ILE A 796 -7.80 53.14 -8.01
N SER A 797 -9.03 52.92 -8.49
CA SER A 797 -10.05 53.97 -8.61
C SER A 797 -10.67 54.43 -7.28
N GLY A 798 -10.43 53.71 -6.17
CA GLY A 798 -10.92 54.08 -4.84
C GLY A 798 -10.36 55.39 -4.28
N ASP A 799 -9.29 55.96 -4.87
CA ASP A 799 -8.66 57.20 -4.41
C ASP A 799 -9.31 58.49 -4.97
N SER A 800 -10.23 58.42 -5.94
CA SER A 800 -10.81 59.64 -6.55
C SER A 800 -12.09 60.16 -5.90
N ASN A 801 -12.59 59.56 -4.81
CA ASN A 801 -13.85 59.98 -4.16
C ASN A 801 -13.74 60.44 -2.69
N ASP A 802 -12.55 60.42 -2.06
CA ASP A 802 -12.41 60.76 -0.62
C ASP A 802 -11.70 62.10 -0.34
N SER A 803 -11.67 63.02 -1.30
CA SER A 803 -11.09 64.37 -1.12
C SER A 803 -12.03 65.54 -1.42
N ASN A 804 -13.35 65.34 -1.39
CA ASN A 804 -14.31 66.44 -1.58
C ASN A 804 -15.55 66.39 -0.68
N SER A 805 -15.39 65.94 0.57
CA SER A 805 -16.32 66.28 1.64
C SER A 805 -15.55 66.44 2.94
N TYR A 806 -15.08 67.65 3.21
CA TYR A 806 -15.07 68.33 4.52
C TYR A 806 -14.25 69.63 4.35
N ALA A 807 -14.93 70.76 4.61
CA ALA A 807 -14.53 72.17 4.52
C ALA A 807 -14.65 72.82 3.13
#